data_AF-X6P9N3-F1
#
_entry.id   AF-X6P9N3-F1
#
_cell.length_a   1.000
_cell.length_b   1.000
_cell.length_c   1.000
_cell.angle_alpha   90.00
_cell.angle_beta   90.00
_cell.angle_gamma   90.00
#
_symmetry.space_group_name_H-M   'P 1'
#
loop_
_entity.id
_entity.type
_entity.pdbx_description
1 polymer ?
#
loop_
_entity_poly.entity_id
_entity_poly.type
_entity_poly.pdbx_seq_one_letter_code
_entity_poly.pdbx_strand_id
1 'polypeptide(L)'
;MLAGTKVRPWISWYLIQANKTSFTLTPDKALYVSHLCFGNVFYDIYMIVCVCCFFLIQATSQTKQTTIAFPKGTYSQSPAVVVSVRSSNCNSSSSYAATIVSINTTAAVVYISRIDSNENWNENVFLDWFAWNPSTSNTNDLFATEKAQFTIPARETNIINVNFSFVNASEFIVNEPVVLYSLRQVSPNPSAGAISFVATTAVYNSKKGFGLNVLPKVVLNASVTFEVMFLAFERKVLYKPIDLLTDVVFIEGPLVSEVQQVWQANYSQTYRVFNGNYTEDLKYVDVEVHLGPIDQGAEFATRWSTSLDSNGILYTCQNALEYVERIYEPNLDERLGGNYFPAASQAYLSDSADEYRFATIVNQAHGVATFRNGEMELMLHRRCLSDDGRGVGQVLNETTHIEPRIFVTYDTSNEVSYLSRRLHQIQHYGATKFYGLDNSISNWTNKYGVSWTAINSSYPHGLPNNIHLQELRYAYNGLDYNQGLILQLQHMFEVGENPEWSVDETIDLSMIFNPAVISIEQATEMTLTASLPLANLHKLQWTIADEDGNVRVINRKKTLSQGTVITISPRQIRTFVVNEDLKIENGDISMTKIEIFSTDAINHNKRSTKMNSYKHLNRIFFLNLSWGSKMYLFNKA
;
A
#
# COMPACT_ATOMS: atom_id res chain seq x y z
N MET A 1 -7.41 -23.96 42.67
CA MET A 1 -7.46 -22.51 42.94
C MET A 1 -7.51 -21.81 41.59
N LEU A 2 -8.72 -21.42 41.16
CA LEU A 2 -9.01 -20.75 39.90
C LEU A 2 -9.34 -19.29 40.25
N ALA A 3 -8.47 -18.36 39.88
CA ALA A 3 -8.70 -16.92 40.04
C ALA A 3 -9.14 -16.35 38.69
N GLY A 4 -10.30 -15.70 38.69
CA GLY A 4 -11.04 -15.29 37.49
C GLY A 4 -10.35 -14.20 36.66
N THR A 5 -10.15 -14.51 35.39
CA THR A 5 -9.91 -13.55 34.31
C THR A 5 -11.25 -12.97 33.87
N LYS A 6 -11.47 -11.68 34.16
CA LYS A 6 -12.59 -10.90 33.62
C LYS A 6 -12.37 -10.69 32.12
N VAL A 7 -13.08 -11.42 31.28
CA VAL A 7 -13.19 -11.12 29.85
C VAL A 7 -14.07 -9.88 29.70
N ARG A 8 -13.47 -8.73 29.38
CA ARG A 8 -14.21 -7.54 28.93
C ARG A 8 -14.48 -7.70 27.43
N PRO A 9 -15.69 -7.42 26.92
CA PRO A 9 -15.89 -7.26 25.49
C PRO A 9 -15.18 -5.97 25.06
N TRP A 10 -14.12 -6.10 24.26
CA TRP A 10 -13.44 -4.97 23.65
C TRP A 10 -14.32 -4.45 22.51
N ILE A 11 -15.07 -3.39 22.77
CA ILE A 11 -15.47 -2.44 21.72
C ILE A 11 -14.38 -1.36 21.76
N SER A 12 -13.49 -1.35 20.78
CA SER A 12 -12.43 -0.35 20.68
C SER A 12 -13.05 1.03 20.46
N TRP A 13 -13.05 1.85 21.51
CA TRP A 13 -13.26 3.29 21.45
C TRP A 13 -11.90 3.96 21.65
N TYR A 14 -11.29 4.45 20.56
CA TYR A 14 -10.08 5.26 20.66
C TYR A 14 -10.42 6.76 20.61
N LEU A 15 -9.91 7.48 21.61
CA LEU A 15 -9.99 8.92 21.77
C LEU A 15 -8.99 9.65 20.86
N ILE A 16 -9.41 10.73 20.20
CA ILE A 16 -8.51 11.79 19.75
C ILE A 16 -8.75 13.02 20.63
N GLN A 17 -7.67 13.55 21.21
CA GLN A 17 -7.63 14.69 22.10
C GLN A 17 -7.61 15.98 21.25
N ALA A 18 -8.72 16.73 21.19
CA ALA A 18 -8.76 18.02 20.48
C ALA A 18 -8.58 19.19 21.48
N ASN A 19 -7.48 19.93 21.33
CA ASN A 19 -7.23 21.17 22.06
C ASN A 19 -8.01 22.35 21.44
N LYS A 20 -8.42 23.27 22.31
CA LYS A 20 -9.23 24.47 22.03
C LYS A 20 -8.76 25.28 20.82
N THR A 21 -9.58 25.40 19.79
CA THR A 21 -9.74 26.62 18.96
C THR A 21 -11.06 26.55 18.19
N SER A 22 -11.80 27.67 18.16
CA SER A 22 -13.09 27.84 17.50
C SER A 22 -12.98 27.76 15.97
N PHE A 23 -13.76 26.87 15.33
CA PHE A 23 -13.89 26.79 13.87
C PHE A 23 -15.36 26.96 13.44
N THR A 24 -15.56 27.74 12.39
CA THR A 24 -16.84 27.90 11.66
C THR A 24 -16.82 26.94 10.48
N LEU A 25 -17.73 25.95 10.43
CA LEU A 25 -17.77 24.91 9.39
C LEU A 25 -18.91 25.13 8.39
N THR A 26 -18.61 24.96 7.10
CA THR A 26 -19.56 24.87 5.98
C THR A 26 -20.13 23.44 5.85
N PRO A 27 -21.35 23.27 5.27
CA PRO A 27 -22.10 22.04 5.36
C PRO A 27 -21.79 21.09 4.21
N ASP A 28 -20.86 20.14 4.39
CA ASP A 28 -20.82 18.93 3.55
C ASP A 28 -20.33 17.69 4.33
N LYS A 29 -21.32 16.84 4.63
CA LYS A 29 -21.33 15.37 4.80
C LYS A 29 -20.19 14.68 5.57
N ALA A 30 -20.47 14.34 6.83
CA ALA A 30 -19.97 13.14 7.51
C ALA A 30 -21.01 12.66 8.55
N LEU A 31 -21.22 11.33 8.65
CA LEU A 31 -22.07 10.72 9.66
C LEU A 31 -21.16 10.12 10.74
N TYR A 32 -20.92 10.87 11.83
CA TYR A 32 -20.27 10.39 13.04
C TYR A 32 -21.29 10.35 14.16
N VAL A 33 -21.52 9.18 14.76
CA VAL A 33 -22.10 9.09 16.10
C VAL A 33 -20.96 8.77 17.05
N SER A 34 -20.38 9.80 17.65
CA SER A 34 -19.54 9.63 18.84
C SER A 34 -20.10 10.49 19.95
N HIS A 35 -20.22 9.93 21.15
CA HIS A 35 -20.41 10.69 22.37
C HIS A 35 -19.24 10.34 23.29
N LEU A 36 -18.32 11.31 23.42
CA LEU A 36 -17.24 11.31 24.39
C LEU A 36 -17.80 11.84 25.72
N CYS A 37 -17.59 11.08 26.81
CA CYS A 37 -17.86 11.58 28.15
C CYS A 37 -16.58 12.24 28.68
N PHE A 38 -16.52 13.58 28.64
CA PHE A 38 -15.53 14.36 29.41
C PHE A 38 -16.29 15.32 30.32
N GLY A 39 -15.98 15.23 31.62
CA GLY A 39 -16.45 16.10 32.72
C GLY A 39 -17.61 17.06 32.45
N ASN A 40 -18.79 16.75 33.00
CA ASN A 40 -19.93 17.65 33.25
C ASN A 40 -20.43 18.60 32.12
N VAL A 41 -20.02 18.45 30.86
CA VAL A 41 -20.55 19.23 29.73
C VAL A 41 -20.76 18.33 28.50
N PHE A 42 -21.98 18.33 27.96
CA PHE A 42 -22.35 17.64 26.72
C PHE A 42 -22.10 18.55 25.49
N TYR A 43 -21.57 18.00 24.39
CA TYR A 43 -21.44 18.69 23.10
C TYR A 43 -22.31 18.02 22.03
N ASP A 44 -23.22 18.77 21.41
CA ASP A 44 -24.03 18.34 20.27
C ASP A 44 -23.44 18.87 18.94
N ILE A 45 -23.26 17.99 17.95
CA ILE A 45 -22.95 18.36 16.56
C ILE A 45 -24.14 17.96 15.68
N TYR A 46 -24.70 18.91 14.94
CA TYR A 46 -25.94 18.77 14.16
C TYR A 46 -25.74 18.04 12.83
N MET A 47 -26.72 17.20 12.47
CA MET A 47 -26.76 16.41 11.23
C MET A 47 -28.07 16.68 10.44
N ILE A 48 -27.98 16.69 9.11
CA ILE A 48 -29.08 16.98 8.18
C ILE A 48 -29.99 15.74 8.02
N VAL A 49 -31.22 15.87 8.56
CA VAL A 49 -32.50 15.18 8.26
C VAL A 49 -32.58 13.64 8.41
N CYS A 50 -32.77 13.17 9.65
CA CYS A 50 -33.98 12.45 10.11
C CYS A 50 -33.90 12.31 11.65
N VAL A 51 -35.04 12.45 12.32
CA VAL A 51 -35.19 12.75 13.76
C VAL A 51 -34.40 11.78 14.67
N CYS A 52 -33.29 12.24 15.27
CA CYS A 52 -32.77 11.64 16.50
C CYS A 52 -33.63 12.14 17.67
N CYS A 53 -34.42 11.25 18.28
CA CYS A 53 -35.24 11.57 19.44
C CYS A 53 -34.76 10.77 20.65
N PHE A 54 -34.49 11.46 21.75
CA PHE A 54 -34.09 10.86 23.01
C PHE A 54 -35.31 10.67 23.92
N PHE A 55 -35.46 9.48 24.50
CA PHE A 55 -36.46 9.23 25.54
C PHE A 55 -35.77 8.81 26.84
N LEU A 56 -36.04 9.54 27.92
CA LEU A 56 -35.68 9.13 29.27
C LEU A 56 -36.71 8.11 29.75
N ILE A 57 -36.24 6.92 30.10
CA ILE A 57 -37.09 5.81 30.54
C ILE A 57 -36.70 5.45 31.97
N GLN A 58 -37.72 5.38 32.83
CA GLN A 58 -37.64 4.82 34.18
C GLN A 58 -38.44 3.54 34.24
N ALA A 59 -37.90 2.54 34.93
CA ALA A 59 -38.60 1.31 35.24
C ALA A 59 -38.13 0.79 36.60
N THR A 60 -39.02 0.05 37.27
CA THR A 60 -38.79 -0.60 38.56
C THR A 60 -38.77 -2.13 38.43
N SER A 61 -38.79 -2.62 37.19
CA SER A 61 -38.80 -4.03 36.79
C SER A 61 -37.59 -4.33 35.92
N GLN A 62 -37.03 -5.54 35.97
CA GLN A 62 -35.87 -5.97 35.17
C GLN A 62 -35.99 -5.68 33.65
N THR A 63 -37.22 -5.60 33.16
CA THR A 63 -37.53 -5.31 31.76
C THR A 63 -38.57 -4.19 31.62
N LYS A 64 -38.56 -3.49 30.49
CA LYS A 64 -39.53 -2.45 30.15
C LYS A 64 -39.82 -2.45 28.65
N GLN A 65 -41.10 -2.47 28.31
CA GLN A 65 -41.55 -2.22 26.94
C GLN A 65 -41.85 -0.73 26.76
N THR A 66 -41.41 -0.17 25.64
CA THR A 66 -41.66 1.21 25.24
C THR A 66 -42.01 1.28 23.76
N THR A 67 -42.67 2.37 23.35
CA THR A 67 -43.09 2.59 21.96
C THR A 67 -42.44 3.84 21.43
N ILE A 68 -41.69 3.71 20.34
CA ILE A 68 -41.20 4.81 19.52
C ILE A 68 -42.31 5.19 18.56
N ALA A 69 -42.82 6.42 18.65
CA ALA A 69 -43.79 6.95 17.69
C ALA A 69 -43.08 7.68 16.55
N PHE A 70 -43.44 7.35 15.30
CA PHE A 70 -42.95 8.06 14.13
C PHE A 70 -43.86 9.26 13.81
N PRO A 71 -43.31 10.38 13.31
CA PRO A 71 -44.15 11.50 12.91
C PRO A 71 -45.14 11.08 11.82
N LYS A 72 -46.37 11.61 11.91
CA LYS A 72 -47.48 11.20 11.05
C LYS A 72 -47.19 11.58 9.59
N GLY A 73 -47.28 10.61 8.68
CA GLY A 73 -47.07 10.82 7.24
C GLY A 73 -45.60 10.72 6.79
N THR A 74 -44.66 10.42 7.70
CA THR A 74 -43.23 10.34 7.37
C THR A 74 -42.85 9.10 6.55
N TYR A 75 -43.51 7.96 6.78
CA TYR A 75 -43.15 6.71 6.12
C TYR A 75 -44.36 6.07 5.42
N SER A 76 -44.26 5.88 4.11
CA SER A 76 -45.26 5.19 3.28
C SER A 76 -45.17 3.67 3.34
N GLN A 77 -44.06 3.14 3.85
CA GLN A 77 -43.78 1.73 4.11
C GLN A 77 -43.10 1.58 5.48
N SER A 78 -43.03 0.36 6.03
CA SER A 78 -42.37 0.16 7.33
C SER A 78 -40.88 0.55 7.23
N PRO A 79 -40.40 1.51 8.05
CA PRO A 79 -39.03 1.96 7.97
C PRO A 79 -38.07 0.91 8.51
N ALA A 80 -36.79 1.05 8.15
CA ALA A 80 -35.71 0.43 8.89
C ALA A 80 -35.44 1.25 10.16
N VAL A 81 -35.22 0.59 11.30
CA VAL A 81 -35.08 1.23 12.61
C VAL A 81 -33.87 0.65 13.34
N VAL A 82 -32.99 1.52 13.81
CA VAL A 82 -31.88 1.14 14.71
C VAL A 82 -32.17 1.75 16.08
N VAL A 83 -31.94 0.96 17.13
CA VAL A 83 -32.12 1.36 18.53
C VAL A 83 -30.87 1.04 19.33
N SER A 84 -30.47 1.96 20.19
CA SER A 84 -29.40 1.78 21.17
C SER A 84 -29.90 2.21 22.54
N VAL A 85 -29.37 1.58 23.59
CA VAL A 85 -29.80 1.81 24.96
C VAL A 85 -28.60 2.05 25.86
N ARG A 86 -28.66 3.08 26.70
CA ARG A 86 -27.55 3.45 27.59
C ARG A 86 -28.02 4.01 28.93
N SER A 87 -27.26 3.73 29.98
CA SER A 87 -27.51 4.33 31.29
C SER A 87 -27.40 5.85 31.22
N SER A 88 -28.26 6.56 31.96
CA SER A 88 -28.09 8.00 32.17
C SER A 88 -26.90 8.32 33.07
N ASN A 89 -26.40 7.33 33.82
CA ASN A 89 -25.23 7.46 34.69
C ASN A 89 -24.03 6.81 34.00
N CYS A 90 -23.11 7.62 33.48
CA CYS A 90 -21.92 7.16 32.78
C CYS A 90 -20.95 6.34 33.66
N ASN A 91 -21.11 6.39 34.99
CA ASN A 91 -20.33 5.59 35.94
C ASN A 91 -21.03 4.29 36.38
N SER A 92 -22.23 4.02 35.87
CA SER A 92 -22.96 2.78 36.18
C SER A 92 -22.28 1.59 35.48
N SER A 93 -22.09 0.49 36.22
CA SER A 93 -21.66 -0.79 35.63
C SER A 93 -22.81 -1.56 34.98
N SER A 94 -24.01 -0.99 34.98
CA SER A 94 -25.21 -1.63 34.44
C SER A 94 -25.17 -1.69 32.93
N SER A 95 -25.55 -2.84 32.37
CA SER A 95 -25.56 -3.07 30.92
C SER A 95 -26.98 -3.37 30.48
N TYR A 96 -27.39 -2.82 29.34
CA TYR A 96 -28.74 -2.95 28.81
C TYR A 96 -28.74 -3.49 27.38
N ALA A 97 -29.80 -4.20 27.02
CA ALA A 97 -30.08 -4.60 25.66
C ALA A 97 -31.47 -4.10 25.23
N ALA A 98 -31.58 -3.71 23.96
CA ALA A 98 -32.83 -3.29 23.33
C ALA A 98 -33.16 -4.24 22.16
N THR A 99 -34.40 -4.70 22.09
CA THR A 99 -34.90 -5.60 21.04
C THR A 99 -36.15 -5.01 20.43
N ILE A 100 -36.22 -4.93 19.10
CA ILE A 100 -37.42 -4.44 18.42
C ILE A 100 -38.39 -5.59 18.25
N VAL A 101 -39.57 -5.46 18.87
CA VAL A 101 -40.61 -6.50 18.90
C VAL A 101 -41.51 -6.39 17.67
N SER A 102 -41.86 -5.17 17.27
CA SER A 102 -42.67 -4.92 16.09
C SER A 102 -42.40 -3.52 15.52
N ILE A 103 -42.58 -3.39 14.21
CA ILE A 103 -42.42 -2.13 13.47
C ILE A 103 -43.58 -2.02 12.47
N ASN A 104 -44.18 -0.83 12.37
CA ASN A 104 -45.11 -0.46 11.32
C ASN A 104 -44.80 0.96 10.81
N THR A 105 -45.64 1.53 9.95
CA THR A 105 -45.45 2.88 9.37
C THR A 105 -45.56 4.03 10.36
N THR A 106 -46.11 3.79 11.55
CA THR A 106 -46.43 4.81 12.57
C THR A 106 -45.68 4.66 13.89
N ALA A 107 -45.16 3.47 14.19
CA ALA A 107 -44.44 3.20 15.43
C ALA A 107 -43.54 1.96 15.37
N ALA A 108 -42.56 1.91 16.26
CA ALA A 108 -41.80 0.72 16.61
C ALA A 108 -41.92 0.42 18.11
N VAL A 109 -42.14 -0.84 18.45
CA VAL A 109 -42.20 -1.32 19.85
C VAL A 109 -40.85 -1.91 20.22
N VAL A 110 -40.24 -1.37 21.27
CA VAL A 110 -38.91 -1.75 21.75
C VAL A 110 -39.01 -2.33 23.16
N TYR A 111 -38.36 -3.47 23.35
CA TYR A 111 -38.21 -4.11 24.65
C TYR A 111 -36.81 -3.87 25.18
N ILE A 112 -36.70 -3.31 26.39
CA ILE A 112 -35.44 -3.02 27.05
C ILE A 112 -35.28 -3.96 28.24
N SER A 113 -34.09 -4.51 28.40
CA SER A 113 -33.76 -5.46 29.46
C SER A 113 -32.38 -5.18 30.04
N ARG A 114 -32.24 -5.28 31.37
CA ARG A 114 -30.94 -5.29 32.03
C ARG A 114 -30.24 -6.63 31.81
N ILE A 115 -29.02 -6.62 31.29
CA ILE A 115 -28.28 -7.82 30.90
C ILE A 115 -27.18 -8.22 31.88
N ASP A 116 -26.66 -7.29 32.68
CA ASP A 116 -25.59 -7.57 33.67
C ASP A 116 -26.08 -8.29 34.93
N SER A 117 -27.37 -8.21 35.26
CA SER A 117 -27.94 -8.86 36.46
C SER A 117 -29.39 -9.30 36.28
N ASN A 118 -29.89 -10.06 37.26
CA ASN A 118 -31.30 -10.44 37.38
C ASN A 118 -32.12 -9.50 38.27
N GLU A 119 -31.56 -8.36 38.65
CA GLU A 119 -32.21 -7.39 39.51
C GLU A 119 -32.99 -6.36 38.70
N ASN A 120 -33.99 -5.75 39.34
CA ASN A 120 -34.65 -4.57 38.80
C ASN A 120 -33.64 -3.42 38.70
N TRP A 121 -33.65 -2.69 37.59
CA TRP A 121 -33.07 -1.34 37.53
C TRP A 121 -34.01 -0.32 38.20
N ASN A 122 -33.43 0.74 38.75
CA ASN A 122 -34.13 1.94 39.23
C ASN A 122 -33.38 3.22 38.79
N GLU A 123 -32.60 3.10 37.71
CA GLU A 123 -31.85 4.19 37.12
C GLU A 123 -32.52 4.63 35.82
N ASN A 124 -32.34 5.90 35.44
CA ASN A 124 -32.85 6.37 34.17
C ASN A 124 -31.97 5.83 33.05
N VAL A 125 -32.60 5.49 31.94
CA VAL A 125 -31.90 5.02 30.75
C VAL A 125 -32.41 5.76 29.53
N PHE A 126 -31.49 6.08 28.64
CA PHE A 126 -31.77 6.69 27.35
C PHE A 126 -31.95 5.62 26.29
N LEU A 127 -33.04 5.73 25.53
CA LEU A 127 -33.24 5.00 24.28
C LEU A 127 -32.96 5.96 23.12
N ASP A 128 -31.87 5.69 22.42
CA ASP A 128 -31.44 6.41 21.22
C ASP A 128 -31.95 5.63 20.00
N TRP A 129 -32.56 6.31 19.02
CA TRP A 129 -33.10 5.64 17.84
C TRP A 129 -33.04 6.50 16.59
N PHE A 130 -32.98 5.81 15.45
CA PHE A 130 -33.02 6.40 14.12
C PHE A 130 -33.84 5.51 13.19
N ALA A 131 -34.64 6.12 12.30
CA ALA A 131 -35.47 5.42 11.33
C ALA A 131 -35.37 6.03 9.92
N TRP A 132 -35.31 5.20 8.88
CA TRP A 132 -35.22 5.64 7.49
C TRP A 132 -35.99 4.73 6.52
N ASN A 133 -36.25 5.22 5.31
CA ASN A 133 -36.81 4.42 4.22
C ASN A 133 -35.67 3.85 3.33
N PRO A 134 -35.44 2.53 3.32
CA PRO A 134 -34.37 1.92 2.52
C PRO A 134 -34.60 1.96 1.00
N SER A 135 -35.82 2.27 0.53
CA SER A 135 -36.19 2.21 -0.90
C SER A 135 -36.03 3.53 -1.66
N THR A 136 -35.83 4.66 -0.98
CA THR A 136 -35.84 6.01 -1.59
C THR A 136 -34.48 6.69 -1.58
N SER A 137 -33.46 6.06 -1.02
CA SER A 137 -32.14 6.66 -0.87
C SER A 137 -31.21 6.12 -1.96
N ASN A 138 -30.84 6.97 -2.92
CA ASN A 138 -29.81 6.70 -3.92
C ASN A 138 -28.41 6.73 -3.25
N THR A 139 -28.23 5.90 -2.23
CA THR A 139 -27.14 5.94 -1.24
C THR A 139 -26.20 4.74 -1.32
N ASN A 140 -26.26 3.99 -2.44
CA ASN A 140 -25.39 2.84 -2.68
C ASN A 140 -23.90 3.16 -2.48
N ASP A 141 -23.52 4.44 -2.60
CA ASP A 141 -22.14 4.91 -2.44
C ASP A 141 -21.67 5.15 -0.99
N LEU A 142 -22.56 5.09 0.02
CA LEU A 142 -22.23 5.49 1.40
C LEU A 142 -22.51 4.42 2.47
N PHE A 143 -23.47 3.52 2.23
CA PHE A 143 -23.78 2.44 3.17
C PHE A 143 -24.54 1.30 2.49
N ALA A 144 -24.31 0.06 2.95
CA ALA A 144 -25.11 -1.10 2.54
C ALA A 144 -26.20 -1.39 3.58
N THR A 145 -27.42 -1.64 3.10
CA THR A 145 -28.54 -2.08 3.95
C THR A 145 -29.06 -3.42 3.48
N GLU A 146 -29.08 -4.40 4.38
CA GLU A 146 -29.58 -5.73 4.05
C GLU A 146 -30.36 -6.34 5.22
N LYS A 147 -31.07 -7.42 4.90
CA LYS A 147 -31.84 -8.21 5.85
C LYS A 147 -31.48 -9.68 5.68
N ALA A 148 -31.23 -10.37 6.78
CA ALA A 148 -30.96 -11.80 6.79
C ALA A 148 -31.70 -12.45 7.95
N GLN A 149 -32.09 -13.72 7.81
CA GLN A 149 -32.77 -14.45 8.87
C GLN A 149 -31.91 -15.59 9.40
N PHE A 150 -31.98 -15.83 10.70
CA PHE A 150 -31.38 -16.99 11.36
C PHE A 150 -32.38 -17.58 12.37
N THR A 151 -32.24 -18.86 12.66
CA THR A 151 -33.14 -19.58 13.57
C THR A 151 -32.39 -20.11 14.77
N ILE A 152 -32.91 -19.83 15.97
CA ILE A 152 -32.46 -20.40 17.23
C ILE A 152 -33.24 -21.69 17.48
N PRO A 153 -32.59 -22.86 17.62
CA PRO A 153 -33.26 -24.11 17.94
C PRO A 153 -33.94 -24.09 19.31
N ALA A 154 -35.00 -24.90 19.47
CA ALA A 154 -35.60 -25.13 20.77
C ALA A 154 -34.58 -25.69 21.77
N ARG A 155 -34.62 -25.19 23.00
CA ARG A 155 -33.77 -25.56 24.14
C ARG A 155 -32.27 -25.27 23.97
N GLU A 156 -31.91 -24.42 23.02
CA GLU A 156 -30.52 -23.99 22.84
C GLU A 156 -30.06 -23.08 23.99
N THR A 157 -28.86 -23.35 24.51
CA THR A 157 -28.23 -22.58 25.60
C THR A 157 -26.80 -22.14 25.27
N ASN A 158 -26.23 -22.61 24.15
CA ASN A 158 -24.90 -22.25 23.71
C ASN A 158 -24.91 -20.97 22.87
N ILE A 159 -23.71 -20.41 22.66
CA ILE A 159 -23.51 -19.29 21.73
C ILE A 159 -23.72 -19.81 20.30
N ILE A 160 -24.55 -19.10 19.54
CA ILE A 160 -24.81 -19.35 18.13
C ILE A 160 -24.02 -18.34 17.31
N ASN A 161 -23.10 -18.82 16.46
CA ASN A 161 -22.35 -17.96 15.56
C ASN A 161 -23.10 -17.85 14.24
N VAL A 162 -23.52 -16.64 13.87
CA VAL A 162 -24.21 -16.34 12.62
C VAL A 162 -23.32 -15.44 11.78
N ASN A 163 -22.99 -15.87 10.57
CA ASN A 163 -22.16 -15.08 9.66
C ASN A 163 -23.03 -14.49 8.54
N PHE A 164 -22.82 -13.20 8.28
CA PHE A 164 -23.46 -12.46 7.20
C PHE A 164 -22.40 -11.99 6.22
N SER A 165 -22.73 -11.99 4.93
CA SER A 165 -21.89 -11.47 3.85
C SER A 165 -22.58 -10.28 3.20
N PHE A 166 -21.80 -9.26 2.80
CA PHE A 166 -22.32 -8.09 2.11
C PHE A 166 -22.54 -8.40 0.62
N VAL A 167 -23.69 -8.03 0.06
CA VAL A 167 -24.08 -8.26 -1.34
C VAL A 167 -23.21 -7.46 -2.33
N ASN A 168 -22.71 -6.28 -1.93
CA ASN A 168 -21.77 -5.45 -2.72
C ASN A 168 -20.30 -5.66 -2.31
N ALA A 169 -19.96 -6.88 -1.93
CA ALA A 169 -18.64 -7.35 -1.52
C ALA A 169 -17.48 -6.97 -2.49
N SER A 170 -17.75 -6.68 -3.75
CA SER A 170 -16.73 -6.25 -4.72
C SER A 170 -16.24 -4.81 -4.51
N GLU A 171 -17.06 -3.93 -3.92
CA GLU A 171 -16.75 -2.50 -3.73
C GLU A 171 -16.49 -2.13 -2.27
N PHE A 172 -16.93 -2.97 -1.32
CA PHE A 172 -16.63 -2.84 0.11
C PHE A 172 -15.19 -3.27 0.40
N ILE A 173 -14.24 -2.42 0.02
CA ILE A 173 -12.81 -2.71 0.12
C ILE A 173 -12.11 -1.84 1.17
N VAL A 174 -12.83 -1.33 2.17
CA VAL A 174 -12.19 -0.88 3.41
C VAL A 174 -12.62 -1.83 4.52
N ASN A 175 -11.64 -2.59 5.00
CA ASN A 175 -11.79 -3.84 5.77
C ASN A 175 -12.62 -3.77 7.07
N GLU A 176 -13.15 -2.62 7.49
CA GLU A 176 -14.09 -2.58 8.61
C GLU A 176 -15.25 -1.64 8.35
N PRO A 177 -16.39 -2.16 7.86
CA PRO A 177 -17.60 -1.38 7.95
C PRO A 177 -17.97 -1.21 9.42
N VAL A 178 -18.38 0.00 9.79
CA VAL A 178 -19.14 0.17 11.03
C VAL A 178 -20.49 -0.47 10.79
N VAL A 179 -20.74 -1.61 11.43
CA VAL A 179 -22.00 -2.35 11.30
C VAL A 179 -22.92 -1.99 12.45
N LEU A 180 -24.02 -1.32 12.14
CA LEU A 180 -25.17 -1.20 13.03
C LEU A 180 -26.17 -2.28 12.65
N TYR A 181 -26.76 -2.94 13.63
CA TYR A 181 -27.74 -3.98 13.39
C TYR A 181 -28.92 -3.86 14.34
N SER A 182 -30.07 -4.35 13.88
CA SER A 182 -31.26 -4.56 14.69
C SER A 182 -31.71 -6.01 14.54
N LEU A 183 -32.25 -6.55 15.62
CA LEU A 183 -32.72 -7.93 15.69
C LEU A 183 -34.21 -7.92 15.98
N ARG A 184 -34.97 -8.53 15.08
CA ARG A 184 -36.44 -8.62 15.12
C ARG A 184 -36.89 -10.07 15.11
N GLN A 185 -37.75 -10.46 16.03
CA GLN A 185 -38.39 -11.78 15.97
C GLN A 185 -39.45 -11.81 14.85
N VAL A 186 -39.40 -12.82 13.99
CA VAL A 186 -40.33 -12.98 12.86
C VAL A 186 -41.31 -14.13 13.10
N SER A 187 -40.86 -15.23 13.71
CA SER A 187 -41.69 -16.42 13.94
C SER A 187 -41.29 -17.17 15.22
N PRO A 188 -42.23 -17.62 16.06
CA PRO A 188 -43.67 -17.32 16.02
C PRO A 188 -43.94 -15.83 16.29
N ASN A 189 -45.08 -15.31 15.82
CA ASN A 189 -45.49 -13.90 16.04
C ASN A 189 -45.37 -13.56 17.54
N PRO A 190 -44.71 -12.46 17.95
CA PRO A 190 -44.42 -12.13 19.36
C PRO A 190 -45.70 -11.96 20.20
N SER A 191 -46.27 -13.09 20.61
CA SER A 191 -47.53 -13.19 21.37
C SER A 191 -47.25 -13.52 22.84
N ALA A 192 -46.03 -13.95 23.16
CA ALA A 192 -45.60 -14.35 24.50
C ALA A 192 -44.17 -13.85 24.72
N GLY A 193 -44.00 -12.90 25.66
CA GLY A 193 -42.74 -12.51 26.31
C GLY A 193 -41.50 -12.32 25.41
N ALA A 194 -41.02 -11.08 25.27
CA ALA A 194 -39.79 -10.80 24.52
C ALA A 194 -38.59 -11.62 25.03
N ILE A 195 -37.98 -12.38 24.13
CA ILE A 195 -36.77 -13.17 24.37
C ILE A 195 -35.57 -12.21 24.36
N SER A 196 -34.77 -12.22 25.42
CA SER A 196 -33.53 -11.42 25.49
C SER A 196 -32.34 -12.24 25.01
N PHE A 197 -31.44 -11.62 24.25
CA PHE A 197 -30.17 -12.22 23.86
C PHE A 197 -29.04 -11.19 24.01
N VAL A 198 -27.83 -11.69 24.20
CA VAL A 198 -26.61 -10.87 24.09
C VAL A 198 -26.00 -11.18 22.75
N ALA A 199 -25.68 -10.13 21.99
CA ALA A 199 -25.04 -10.27 20.70
C ALA A 199 -23.73 -9.47 20.66
N THR A 200 -22.66 -10.09 20.20
CA THR A 200 -21.38 -9.42 19.90
C THR A 200 -21.08 -9.55 18.42
N THR A 201 -20.59 -8.48 17.81
CA THR A 201 -20.18 -8.48 16.41
C THR A 201 -18.68 -8.63 16.28
N ALA A 202 -18.25 -9.42 15.30
CA ALA A 202 -16.88 -9.45 14.81
C ALA A 202 -16.91 -9.20 13.29
N VAL A 203 -16.04 -8.34 12.77
CA VAL A 203 -15.91 -8.12 11.33
C VAL A 203 -14.86 -9.09 10.79
N TYR A 204 -15.11 -9.68 9.62
CA TYR A 204 -14.18 -10.62 8.98
C TYR A 204 -13.64 -10.04 7.67
N ASN A 205 -12.38 -9.61 7.65
CA ASN A 205 -11.70 -9.03 6.48
C ASN A 205 -11.67 -10.00 5.28
N SER A 206 -11.52 -11.30 5.53
CA SER A 206 -11.41 -12.32 4.46
C SER A 206 -12.75 -12.80 3.89
N LYS A 207 -13.89 -12.45 4.51
CA LYS A 207 -15.23 -12.96 4.12
C LYS A 207 -16.23 -11.88 3.74
N LYS A 208 -15.79 -10.63 3.63
CA LYS A 208 -16.60 -9.50 3.15
C LYS A 208 -17.94 -9.44 3.88
N GLY A 209 -17.87 -9.46 5.21
CA GLY A 209 -19.03 -9.73 6.07
C GLY A 209 -18.76 -9.52 7.55
N PHE A 210 -19.76 -9.80 8.38
CA PHE A 210 -19.66 -9.75 9.84
C PHE A 210 -20.29 -10.99 10.49
N GLY A 211 -19.72 -11.40 11.62
CA GLY A 211 -20.26 -12.43 12.50
C GLY A 211 -21.04 -11.81 13.64
N LEU A 212 -22.11 -12.49 14.04
CA LEU A 212 -22.92 -12.18 15.21
C LEU A 212 -22.94 -13.41 16.12
N ASN A 213 -22.40 -13.28 17.31
CA ASN A 213 -22.46 -14.32 18.33
C ASN A 213 -23.70 -14.08 19.18
N VAL A 214 -24.73 -14.91 19.06
CA VAL A 214 -26.02 -14.75 19.75
C VAL A 214 -26.13 -15.73 20.89
N LEU A 215 -26.35 -15.23 22.11
CA LEU A 215 -26.60 -16.04 23.30
C LEU A 215 -28.04 -15.85 23.80
N PRO A 216 -28.91 -16.88 23.78
CA PRO A 216 -30.25 -16.78 24.37
C PRO A 216 -30.17 -16.70 25.89
N LYS A 217 -30.72 -15.63 26.50
CA LYS A 217 -30.77 -15.47 27.97
C LYS A 217 -31.86 -16.32 28.62
N VAL A 218 -32.85 -16.77 27.83
CA VAL A 218 -33.98 -17.60 28.28
C VAL A 218 -34.06 -18.84 27.40
N VAL A 219 -34.23 -20.01 28.01
CA VAL A 219 -34.40 -21.28 27.30
C VAL A 219 -35.72 -21.28 26.53
N LEU A 220 -35.64 -21.49 25.22
CA LEU A 220 -36.80 -21.46 24.34
C LEU A 220 -37.44 -22.84 24.24
N ASN A 221 -38.76 -22.94 24.43
CA ASN A 221 -39.46 -24.21 24.30
C ASN A 221 -39.73 -24.62 22.85
N ALA A 222 -39.65 -23.67 21.91
CA ALA A 222 -39.82 -23.86 20.48
C ALA A 222 -38.73 -23.09 19.73
N SER A 223 -38.43 -23.51 18.49
CA SER A 223 -37.48 -22.78 17.65
C SER A 223 -38.04 -21.41 17.26
N VAL A 224 -37.18 -20.39 17.25
CA VAL A 224 -37.56 -19.00 16.99
C VAL A 224 -36.69 -18.42 15.88
N THR A 225 -37.31 -17.82 14.88
CA THR A 225 -36.63 -17.18 13.74
C THR A 225 -36.54 -15.68 13.97
N PHE A 226 -35.33 -15.15 13.82
CA PHE A 226 -35.00 -13.74 13.91
C PHE A 226 -34.56 -13.21 12.55
N GLU A 227 -34.91 -11.96 12.27
CA GLU A 227 -34.41 -11.16 11.16
C GLU A 227 -33.40 -10.14 11.71
N VAL A 228 -32.19 -10.18 11.16
CA VAL A 228 -31.16 -9.18 11.34
C VAL A 228 -31.31 -8.18 10.22
N MET A 229 -31.58 -6.93 10.55
CA MET A 229 -31.40 -5.83 9.62
C MET A 229 -30.11 -5.13 9.97
N PHE A 230 -29.22 -4.96 9.00
CA PHE A 230 -27.95 -4.29 9.24
C PHE A 230 -27.72 -3.15 8.27
N LEU A 231 -26.97 -2.17 8.76
CA LEU A 231 -26.49 -0.99 8.08
C LEU A 231 -24.97 -0.98 8.24
N ALA A 232 -24.26 -1.14 7.13
CA ALA A 232 -22.81 -1.15 7.09
C ALA A 232 -22.31 0.15 6.46
N PHE A 233 -21.56 0.96 7.23
CA PHE A 233 -20.91 2.16 6.71
C PHE A 233 -19.50 1.82 6.28
N GLU A 234 -19.12 2.20 5.06
CA GLU A 234 -17.70 2.17 4.69
C GLU A 234 -16.97 3.26 5.49
N ARG A 235 -15.89 2.89 6.20
CA ARG A 235 -14.97 3.90 6.76
C ARG A 235 -14.12 4.49 5.63
N LYS A 236 -14.74 5.29 4.76
CA LYS A 236 -14.07 5.86 3.60
C LYS A 236 -12.92 6.76 4.03
N VAL A 237 -11.78 6.61 3.36
CA VAL A 237 -10.71 7.58 3.45
C VAL A 237 -11.17 8.82 2.68
N LEU A 238 -11.31 9.95 3.35
CA LEU A 238 -11.77 11.19 2.73
C LEU A 238 -10.62 11.79 1.94
N TYR A 239 -10.57 11.45 0.66
CA TYR A 239 -9.70 12.13 -0.29
C TYR A 239 -10.40 13.37 -0.82
N LYS A 240 -9.74 14.53 -0.73
CA LYS A 240 -10.16 15.69 -1.50
C LYS A 240 -9.40 15.61 -2.83
N PRO A 241 -10.07 15.40 -3.98
CA PRO A 241 -9.38 15.54 -5.26
C PRO A 241 -8.83 16.97 -5.34
N ILE A 242 -7.61 17.11 -5.88
CA ILE A 242 -7.19 18.43 -6.36
C ILE A 242 -8.23 18.86 -7.39
N ASP A 243 -8.54 20.16 -7.45
CA ASP A 243 -9.57 20.76 -8.31
C ASP A 243 -9.65 20.13 -9.71
N LEU A 244 -10.81 20.22 -10.38
CA LEU A 244 -10.96 19.66 -11.74
C LEU A 244 -9.78 20.09 -12.64
N LEU A 245 -9.23 19.13 -13.39
CA LEU A 245 -8.15 19.37 -14.36
C LEU A 245 -8.45 20.64 -15.16
N THR A 246 -7.55 21.62 -15.07
CA THR A 246 -7.70 22.89 -15.78
C THR A 246 -7.31 22.73 -17.25
N ASP A 247 -6.32 21.89 -17.55
CA ASP A 247 -5.86 21.62 -18.90
C ASP A 247 -5.34 20.19 -19.08
N VAL A 248 -5.51 19.63 -20.29
CA VAL A 248 -4.96 18.33 -20.70
C VAL A 248 -4.44 18.44 -22.13
N VAL A 249 -3.13 18.31 -22.31
CA VAL A 249 -2.46 18.42 -23.61
C VAL A 249 -1.96 17.06 -24.05
N PHE A 250 -2.29 16.69 -25.29
CA PHE A 250 -1.80 15.47 -25.94
C PHE A 250 -0.75 15.85 -26.98
N ILE A 251 0.44 15.26 -26.89
CA ILE A 251 1.54 15.47 -27.84
C ILE A 251 1.96 14.11 -28.38
N GLU A 252 1.94 13.97 -29.71
CA GLU A 252 2.37 12.77 -30.39
C GLU A 252 3.62 13.05 -31.22
N GLY A 253 4.64 12.22 -31.06
CA GLY A 253 5.90 12.31 -31.80
C GLY A 253 6.40 10.94 -32.26
N PRO A 254 7.39 10.90 -33.16
CA PRO A 254 7.91 9.63 -33.67
C PRO A 254 8.71 8.82 -32.62
N LEU A 255 9.19 9.46 -31.54
CA LEU A 255 9.98 8.80 -30.48
C LEU A 255 9.21 8.66 -29.17
N VAL A 256 8.32 9.61 -28.87
CA VAL A 256 7.58 9.69 -27.62
C VAL A 256 6.19 10.26 -27.91
N SER A 257 5.18 9.73 -27.23
CA SER A 257 3.87 10.37 -27.06
C SER A 257 3.69 10.70 -25.59
N GLU A 258 3.09 11.85 -25.31
CA GLU A 258 2.85 12.29 -23.94
C GLU A 258 1.47 12.92 -23.73
N VAL A 259 0.97 12.75 -22.51
CA VAL A 259 -0.23 13.40 -21.99
C VAL A 259 0.18 14.24 -20.80
N GLN A 260 0.02 15.55 -20.92
CA GLN A 260 0.30 16.51 -19.86
C GLN A 260 -1.00 16.91 -19.19
N GLN A 261 -1.12 16.67 -17.89
CA GLN A 261 -2.27 17.03 -17.08
C GLN A 261 -1.90 18.19 -16.15
N VAL A 262 -2.68 19.26 -16.16
CA VAL A 262 -2.47 20.44 -15.32
C VAL A 262 -3.69 20.66 -14.46
N TRP A 263 -3.52 20.64 -13.14
CA TRP A 263 -4.58 20.96 -12.19
C TRP A 263 -4.61 22.46 -11.91
N GLN A 264 -3.45 23.07 -11.68
CA GLN A 264 -3.26 24.50 -11.47
C GLN A 264 -1.80 24.89 -11.69
N ALA A 265 -1.45 26.17 -11.55
CA ALA A 265 -0.07 26.65 -11.68
C ALA A 265 0.87 25.89 -10.72
N ASN A 266 1.91 25.25 -11.27
CA ASN A 266 2.89 24.40 -10.58
C ASN A 266 2.34 23.09 -9.99
N TYR A 267 1.20 22.61 -10.48
CA TYR A 267 0.63 21.30 -10.14
C TYR A 267 0.28 20.58 -11.43
N SER A 268 1.21 19.76 -11.91
CA SER A 268 1.05 19.01 -13.15
C SER A 268 1.66 17.62 -13.06
N GLN A 269 1.23 16.76 -13.99
CA GLN A 269 1.68 15.40 -14.11
C GLN A 269 1.68 15.04 -15.58
N THR A 270 2.81 14.51 -16.05
CA THR A 270 3.02 14.14 -17.44
C THR A 270 3.22 12.64 -17.53
N TYR A 271 2.44 12.02 -18.38
CA TYR A 271 2.57 10.62 -18.76
C TYR A 271 3.28 10.53 -20.10
N ARG A 272 4.40 9.82 -20.20
CA ARG A 272 5.10 9.57 -21.47
C ARG A 272 5.17 8.10 -21.77
N VAL A 273 4.93 7.77 -23.03
CA VAL A 273 5.17 6.46 -23.63
C VAL A 273 6.12 6.62 -24.80
N PHE A 274 7.06 5.69 -24.95
CA PHE A 274 8.00 5.71 -26.06
C PHE A 274 7.34 5.04 -27.28
N ASN A 275 7.71 5.39 -28.51
CA ASN A 275 7.03 4.96 -29.75
C ASN A 275 7.88 4.06 -30.69
N GLY A 276 9.14 3.78 -30.36
CA GLY A 276 10.07 3.03 -31.23
C GLY A 276 9.93 1.51 -31.08
N ASN A 277 10.18 0.71 -32.13
CA ASN A 277 10.15 -0.78 -32.05
C ASN A 277 11.13 -1.27 -30.97
N TYR A 278 10.57 -1.74 -29.84
CA TYR A 278 11.13 -1.57 -28.50
C TYR A 278 12.23 -2.57 -28.10
N THR A 279 13.32 -2.02 -27.59
CA THR A 279 14.18 -2.66 -26.59
C THR A 279 13.39 -2.84 -25.29
N GLU A 280 13.64 -3.92 -24.55
CA GLU A 280 13.04 -4.18 -23.23
C GLU A 280 13.13 -2.97 -22.28
N ASP A 281 14.21 -2.19 -22.41
CA ASP A 281 14.51 -0.97 -21.66
C ASP A 281 13.50 0.18 -21.80
N LEU A 282 12.51 0.08 -22.69
CA LEU A 282 11.48 1.11 -22.91
C LEU A 282 10.05 0.62 -22.62
N LYS A 283 9.88 -0.58 -22.05
CA LYS A 283 8.58 -1.17 -21.68
C LYS A 283 8.03 -0.60 -20.36
N TYR A 284 7.80 0.71 -20.30
CA TYR A 284 7.20 1.38 -19.14
C TYR A 284 6.52 2.70 -19.54
N VAL A 285 5.68 3.19 -18.65
CA VAL A 285 5.13 4.55 -18.71
C VAL A 285 5.93 5.44 -17.77
N ASP A 286 6.52 6.51 -18.29
CA ASP A 286 7.25 7.51 -17.51
C ASP A 286 6.26 8.53 -16.95
N VAL A 287 6.18 8.63 -15.63
CA VAL A 287 5.30 9.57 -14.92
C VAL A 287 6.17 10.62 -14.26
N GLU A 288 6.17 11.82 -14.83
CA GLU A 288 6.80 12.99 -14.24
C GLU A 288 5.76 13.82 -13.52
N VAL A 289 6.02 14.14 -12.26
CA VAL A 289 5.15 14.96 -11.43
C VAL A 289 5.86 16.28 -11.18
N HIS A 290 5.14 17.39 -11.23
CA HIS A 290 5.64 18.70 -10.83
C HIS A 290 4.68 19.28 -9.79
N LEU A 291 5.16 19.44 -8.55
CA LEU A 291 4.33 19.87 -7.42
C LEU A 291 5.00 20.95 -6.58
N GLY A 292 4.24 22.01 -6.34
CA GLY A 292 4.50 23.00 -5.31
C GLY A 292 5.00 24.34 -5.85
N PRO A 293 5.15 25.36 -4.96
CA PRO A 293 5.03 25.27 -3.51
C PRO A 293 3.62 24.91 -3.03
N ILE A 294 3.55 24.12 -1.96
CA ILE A 294 2.28 23.78 -1.31
C ILE A 294 1.83 24.96 -0.46
N ASP A 295 0.64 25.53 -0.68
CA ASP A 295 0.20 26.73 0.06
C ASP A 295 -0.47 26.42 1.42
N GLN A 296 -0.91 25.17 1.63
CA GLN A 296 -1.75 24.76 2.76
C GLN A 296 -1.18 23.56 3.52
N GLY A 297 -1.71 23.28 4.72
CA GLY A 297 -1.40 22.04 5.45
C GLY A 297 -1.99 20.85 4.70
N ALA A 298 -1.14 20.03 4.09
CA ALA A 298 -1.55 19.11 3.06
C ALA A 298 -0.54 17.99 2.81
N GLU A 299 -1.05 16.80 2.54
CA GLU A 299 -0.26 15.69 2.00
C GLU A 299 -0.84 15.30 0.65
N PHE A 300 -0.01 15.34 -0.38
CA PHE A 300 -0.36 15.03 -1.76
C PHE A 300 0.05 13.60 -2.08
N ALA A 301 -0.87 12.85 -2.69
CA ALA A 301 -0.61 11.51 -3.15
C ALA A 301 -1.12 11.30 -4.57
N THR A 302 -0.48 10.42 -5.31
CA THR A 302 -1.00 9.85 -6.57
C THR A 302 -1.47 8.44 -6.29
N ARG A 303 -2.65 8.08 -6.80
CA ARG A 303 -3.16 6.71 -6.72
C ARG A 303 -3.44 6.14 -8.09
N TRP A 304 -3.08 4.88 -8.25
CA TRP A 304 -3.50 4.03 -9.35
C TRP A 304 -4.53 3.03 -8.84
N SER A 305 -5.63 2.92 -9.59
CA SER A 305 -6.67 1.91 -9.39
C SER A 305 -6.61 0.94 -10.55
N THR A 306 -6.46 -0.34 -10.25
CA THR A 306 -6.32 -1.42 -11.24
C THR A 306 -7.48 -2.41 -11.10
N SER A 307 -7.66 -3.28 -12.09
CA SER A 307 -8.59 -4.41 -12.01
C SER A 307 -7.96 -5.67 -11.40
N LEU A 308 -6.71 -5.61 -10.90
CA LEU A 308 -6.04 -6.76 -10.29
C LEU A 308 -6.76 -7.16 -9.00
N ASP A 309 -6.94 -8.46 -8.80
CA ASP A 309 -7.38 -9.00 -7.50
C ASP A 309 -6.16 -9.22 -6.60
N SER A 310 -5.59 -8.12 -6.10
CA SER A 310 -4.40 -8.15 -5.25
C SER A 310 -4.62 -8.69 -3.84
N ASN A 311 -5.83 -9.12 -3.50
CA ASN A 311 -6.27 -9.50 -2.15
C ASN A 311 -5.92 -8.45 -1.07
N GLY A 312 -5.79 -7.17 -1.44
CA GLY A 312 -5.33 -6.11 -0.52
C GLY A 312 -3.88 -6.25 -0.05
N ILE A 313 -3.05 -6.99 -0.78
CA ILE A 313 -1.63 -7.19 -0.52
C ILE A 313 -0.81 -6.24 -1.41
N LEU A 314 0.18 -5.59 -0.80
CA LEU A 314 1.18 -4.75 -1.45
C LEU A 314 2.57 -5.33 -1.18
N TYR A 315 3.43 -5.33 -2.19
CA TYR A 315 4.84 -5.69 -2.02
C TYR A 315 5.70 -4.45 -2.12
N THR A 316 6.46 -4.14 -1.07
CA THR A 316 7.38 -2.98 -1.05
C THR A 316 8.81 -3.46 -0.99
N CYS A 317 9.68 -2.88 -1.81
CA CYS A 317 11.09 -3.21 -1.76
C CYS A 317 11.79 -2.55 -0.55
N GLN A 318 12.45 -3.37 0.26
CA GLN A 318 13.26 -2.96 1.40
C GLN A 318 14.68 -2.67 0.92
N ASN A 319 15.03 -1.38 0.88
CA ASN A 319 16.35 -0.87 0.49
C ASN A 319 16.85 -1.38 -0.87
N ALA A 320 15.94 -1.55 -1.85
CA ALA A 320 16.26 -2.06 -3.19
C ALA A 320 16.80 -3.50 -3.26
N LEU A 321 16.63 -4.31 -2.21
CA LEU A 321 17.10 -5.70 -2.15
C LEU A 321 15.93 -6.69 -2.24
N GLU A 322 15.19 -6.83 -1.15
CA GLU A 322 14.11 -7.80 -0.99
C GLU A 322 12.75 -7.10 -1.04
N TYR A 323 11.72 -7.80 -1.51
CA TYR A 323 10.34 -7.42 -1.37
C TYR A 323 9.78 -7.97 -0.07
N VAL A 324 9.03 -7.11 0.61
CA VAL A 324 8.30 -7.49 1.82
C VAL A 324 6.82 -7.37 1.53
N GLU A 325 6.10 -8.44 1.84
CA GLU A 325 4.64 -8.49 1.80
C GLU A 325 4.04 -7.57 2.88
N ARG A 326 3.13 -6.69 2.46
CA ARG A 326 2.43 -5.73 3.30
C ARG A 326 0.94 -6.00 3.22
N ILE A 327 0.34 -6.27 4.36
CA ILE A 327 -1.10 -6.50 4.51
C ILE A 327 -1.70 -5.28 5.18
N TYR A 328 -2.79 -4.77 4.62
CA TYR A 328 -3.55 -3.68 5.23
C TYR A 328 -4.14 -4.11 6.57
N GLU A 329 -3.73 -3.47 7.67
CA GLU A 329 -4.24 -3.68 9.02
C GLU A 329 -5.18 -2.53 9.44
N PRO A 330 -6.52 -2.74 9.42
CA PRO A 330 -7.47 -1.69 9.75
C PRO A 330 -7.52 -1.33 11.25
N ASN A 331 -7.02 -2.19 12.15
CA ASN A 331 -7.14 -2.03 13.61
C ASN A 331 -6.03 -1.18 14.25
N LEU A 332 -5.13 -0.58 13.46
CA LEU A 332 -4.10 0.30 13.99
C LEU A 332 -4.71 1.60 14.53
N ASP A 333 -4.22 2.06 15.69
CA ASP A 333 -4.62 3.34 16.31
C ASP A 333 -4.53 4.51 15.30
N GLU A 334 -3.46 4.53 14.49
CA GLU A 334 -3.27 5.43 13.35
C GLU A 334 -3.51 4.68 12.03
N ARG A 335 -4.78 4.43 11.70
CA ARG A 335 -5.20 3.57 10.58
C ARG A 335 -4.54 3.90 9.23
N LEU A 336 -4.40 5.18 8.89
CA LEU A 336 -3.81 5.57 7.60
C LEU A 336 -2.29 5.53 7.67
N GLY A 337 -1.71 6.29 8.60
CA GLY A 337 -0.25 6.40 8.73
C GLY A 337 0.43 5.07 9.05
N GLY A 338 -0.23 4.18 9.81
CA GLY A 338 0.29 2.86 10.15
C GLY A 338 0.32 1.85 8.99
N ASN A 339 -0.39 2.14 7.90
CA ASN A 339 -0.41 1.31 6.69
C ASN A 339 0.38 1.92 5.53
N TYR A 340 1.10 3.02 5.78
CA TYR A 340 2.08 3.57 4.85
C TYR A 340 3.44 2.93 5.10
N PHE A 341 4.03 2.36 4.04
CA PHE A 341 5.32 1.68 4.07
C PHE A 341 6.33 2.40 3.18
N PRO A 342 7.63 2.35 3.49
CA PRO A 342 8.64 2.94 2.62
C PRO A 342 8.79 2.12 1.34
N ALA A 343 8.75 2.79 0.19
CA ALA A 343 9.30 2.27 -1.05
C ALA A 343 10.53 3.10 -1.42
N ALA A 344 11.71 2.52 -1.18
CA ALA A 344 12.99 3.17 -1.49
C ALA A 344 13.31 3.13 -2.99
N SER A 345 12.76 2.16 -3.71
CA SER A 345 13.05 1.94 -5.13
C SER A 345 11.87 1.41 -5.92
N GLN A 346 11.15 0.42 -5.39
CA GLN A 346 10.15 -0.34 -6.14
C GLN A 346 9.02 -0.78 -5.22
N ALA A 347 7.80 -0.83 -5.75
CA ALA A 347 6.65 -1.47 -5.11
C ALA A 347 5.73 -2.07 -6.18
N TYR A 348 5.08 -3.20 -5.88
CA TYR A 348 4.13 -3.81 -6.82
C TYR A 348 2.89 -4.40 -6.15
N LEU A 349 1.81 -4.48 -6.93
CA LEU A 349 0.65 -5.33 -6.68
C LEU A 349 0.76 -6.55 -7.58
N SER A 350 0.37 -7.72 -7.09
CA SER A 350 0.20 -8.91 -7.91
C SER A 350 -1.23 -9.40 -7.83
N ASP A 351 -1.73 -9.99 -8.91
CA ASP A 351 -3.00 -10.72 -8.87
C ASP A 351 -2.91 -11.95 -7.94
N SER A 352 -4.05 -12.42 -7.44
CA SER A 352 -4.12 -13.55 -6.52
C SER A 352 -3.52 -14.86 -7.08
N ALA A 353 -3.58 -15.04 -8.41
CA ALA A 353 -2.96 -16.15 -9.12
C ALA A 353 -1.49 -15.90 -9.51
N ASP A 354 -0.97 -14.70 -9.23
CA ASP A 354 0.35 -14.21 -9.63
C ASP A 354 0.57 -14.30 -11.15
N GLU A 355 -0.48 -14.10 -11.96
CA GLU A 355 -0.36 -14.08 -13.43
C GLU A 355 0.08 -12.71 -13.96
N TYR A 356 -0.42 -11.62 -13.35
CA TYR A 356 -0.15 -10.24 -13.74
C TYR A 356 0.28 -9.40 -12.53
N ARG A 357 1.18 -8.45 -12.78
CA ARG A 357 1.65 -7.49 -11.77
C ARG A 357 1.52 -6.05 -12.27
N PHE A 358 1.28 -5.15 -11.34
CA PHE A 358 1.41 -3.70 -11.52
C PHE A 358 2.55 -3.22 -10.64
N ALA A 359 3.60 -2.64 -11.23
CA ALA A 359 4.77 -2.17 -10.48
C ALA A 359 5.04 -0.69 -10.70
N THR A 360 5.55 -0.05 -9.65
CA THR A 360 6.09 1.32 -9.65
C THR A 360 7.56 1.26 -9.30
N ILE A 361 8.37 2.02 -10.04
CA ILE A 361 9.80 2.20 -9.79
C ILE A 361 10.03 3.70 -9.60
N VAL A 362 10.62 4.07 -8.46
CA VAL A 362 10.75 5.45 -8.00
C VAL A 362 12.20 5.91 -8.01
N ASN A 363 12.44 7.15 -8.43
CA ASN A 363 13.78 7.77 -8.40
C ASN A 363 14.19 8.27 -7.00
N GLN A 364 13.24 8.36 -6.08
CA GLN A 364 13.43 8.80 -4.71
C GLN A 364 12.48 8.03 -3.78
N ALA A 365 12.77 8.03 -2.47
CA ALA A 365 11.95 7.30 -1.51
C ALA A 365 10.56 7.94 -1.32
N HIS A 366 9.52 7.12 -1.33
CA HIS A 366 8.13 7.54 -1.09
C HIS A 366 7.47 6.67 -0.02
N GLY A 367 6.45 7.23 0.63
CA GLY A 367 5.48 6.43 1.37
C GLY A 367 4.48 5.80 0.40
N VAL A 368 4.26 4.49 0.53
CA VAL A 368 3.36 3.70 -0.34
C VAL A 368 2.36 2.94 0.52
N ALA A 369 1.11 2.90 0.07
CA ALA A 369 0.06 2.16 0.74
C ALA A 369 -0.87 1.46 -0.26
N THR A 370 -1.51 0.40 0.20
CA THR A 370 -2.74 -0.13 -0.38
C THR A 370 -3.83 -0.04 0.68
N PHE A 371 -4.91 0.65 0.34
CA PHE A 371 -6.09 0.74 1.22
C PHE A 371 -7.26 -0.09 0.69
N ARG A 372 -7.15 -0.52 -0.57
CA ARG A 372 -8.16 -1.27 -1.30
C ARG A 372 -7.46 -2.23 -2.26
N ASN A 373 -8.07 -3.39 -2.44
CA ASN A 373 -7.75 -4.36 -3.47
C ASN A 373 -7.56 -3.68 -4.84
N GLY A 374 -6.46 -4.01 -5.51
CA GLY A 374 -6.12 -3.44 -6.81
C GLY A 374 -5.72 -1.96 -6.79
N GLU A 375 -5.66 -1.29 -5.64
CA GLU A 375 -5.23 0.10 -5.50
C GLU A 375 -3.82 0.22 -4.90
N MET A 376 -3.00 1.09 -5.49
CA MET A 376 -1.69 1.48 -4.96
C MET A 376 -1.61 3.01 -4.92
N GLU A 377 -1.19 3.56 -3.78
CA GLU A 377 -1.01 5.00 -3.57
C GLU A 377 0.43 5.33 -3.18
N LEU A 378 0.99 6.38 -3.80
CA LEU A 378 2.31 6.95 -3.46
C LEU A 378 2.11 8.38 -2.95
N MET A 379 2.59 8.66 -1.73
CA MET A 379 2.66 10.03 -1.21
C MET A 379 3.81 10.78 -1.89
N LEU A 380 3.48 11.88 -2.56
CA LEU A 380 4.40 12.65 -3.39
C LEU A 380 5.07 13.78 -2.60
N HIS A 381 4.28 14.57 -1.87
CA HIS A 381 4.78 15.72 -1.12
C HIS A 381 3.90 16.01 0.08
N ARG A 382 4.43 16.70 1.10
CA ARG A 382 3.66 17.08 2.27
C ARG A 382 4.17 18.39 2.89
N ARG A 383 3.24 19.17 3.42
CA ARG A 383 3.47 20.38 4.20
C ARG A 383 2.62 20.30 5.46
N CYS A 384 3.25 20.42 6.61
CA CYS A 384 2.59 20.45 7.91
C CYS A 384 2.39 21.90 8.38
N LEU A 385 1.45 22.12 9.30
CA LEU A 385 1.21 23.43 9.94
C LEU A 385 1.60 23.47 11.42
N SER A 386 2.02 22.33 11.96
CA SER A 386 2.47 22.20 13.34
C SER A 386 3.64 21.22 13.45
N ASP A 387 4.47 21.41 14.48
CA ASP A 387 5.52 20.48 14.89
C ASP A 387 4.88 19.26 15.55
N ASP A 388 5.49 18.09 15.38
CA ASP A 388 4.95 16.83 15.91
C ASP A 388 5.36 16.56 17.37
N GLY A 389 6.12 17.46 18.00
CA GLY A 389 6.59 17.35 19.36
C GLY A 389 7.67 16.28 19.56
N ARG A 390 8.34 15.83 18.49
CA ARG A 390 9.36 14.76 18.55
C ARG A 390 10.82 15.25 18.63
N GLY A 391 11.02 16.57 18.76
CA GLY A 391 12.31 17.16 19.16
C GLY A 391 12.99 18.05 18.11
N VAL A 392 12.46 18.12 16.88
CA VAL A 392 12.98 19.04 15.86
C VAL A 392 12.65 20.50 16.21
N GLY A 393 11.45 20.75 16.77
CA GLY A 393 11.02 22.10 17.17
C GLY A 393 10.74 23.02 15.98
N GLN A 394 10.47 22.44 14.81
CA GLN A 394 10.20 23.15 13.57
C GLN A 394 9.11 22.42 12.79
N VAL A 395 8.23 23.19 12.16
CA VAL A 395 7.20 22.66 11.28
C VAL A 395 7.82 22.27 9.94
N LEU A 396 7.44 21.12 9.38
CA LEU A 396 7.76 20.73 8.00
C LEU A 396 7.01 21.64 7.01
N ASN A 397 7.60 22.80 6.69
CA ASN A 397 6.95 23.92 6.00
C ASN A 397 7.83 24.51 4.89
N GLU A 398 8.59 23.67 4.20
CA GLU A 398 9.39 24.05 3.04
C GLU A 398 8.49 24.53 1.88
N THR A 399 8.96 25.55 1.16
CA THR A 399 8.25 26.19 0.04
C THR A 399 8.91 25.90 -1.31
N THR A 400 9.58 24.76 -1.43
CA THR A 400 10.23 24.30 -2.67
C THR A 400 9.26 23.53 -3.54
N HIS A 401 9.46 23.56 -4.86
CA HIS A 401 8.80 22.62 -5.76
C HIS A 401 9.57 21.29 -5.76
N ILE A 402 8.89 20.21 -6.10
CA ILE A 402 9.49 18.89 -6.28
C ILE A 402 9.13 18.31 -7.65
N GLU A 403 10.01 17.46 -8.16
CA GLU A 403 9.85 16.80 -9.46
C GLU A 403 10.11 15.28 -9.37
N PRO A 404 9.25 14.51 -8.66
CA PRO A 404 9.43 13.06 -8.60
C PRO A 404 9.14 12.43 -9.96
N ARG A 405 9.94 11.40 -10.28
CA ARG A 405 9.81 10.62 -11.52
C ARG A 405 9.56 9.17 -11.19
N ILE A 406 8.47 8.64 -11.71
CA ILE A 406 7.95 7.31 -11.37
C ILE A 406 7.77 6.53 -12.67
N PHE A 407 8.44 5.39 -12.80
CA PHE A 407 8.18 4.47 -13.90
C PHE A 407 7.08 3.50 -13.48
N VAL A 408 6.13 3.26 -14.38
CA VAL A 408 5.00 2.37 -14.13
C VAL A 408 5.00 1.28 -15.20
N THR A 409 4.87 0.03 -14.78
CA THR A 409 4.75 -1.12 -15.69
C THR A 409 3.63 -2.06 -15.24
N TYR A 410 2.97 -2.67 -16.22
CA TYR A 410 1.89 -3.62 -16.05
C TYR A 410 2.00 -4.68 -17.12
N ASP A 411 2.25 -5.92 -16.72
CA ASP A 411 2.37 -7.06 -17.63
C ASP A 411 2.27 -8.37 -16.80
N THR A 412 2.57 -9.50 -17.42
CA THR A 412 2.72 -10.78 -16.73
C THR A 412 3.74 -10.68 -15.59
N SER A 413 3.55 -11.47 -14.54
CA SER A 413 4.42 -11.45 -13.36
C SER A 413 5.90 -11.70 -13.67
N ASN A 414 6.18 -12.56 -14.64
CA ASN A 414 7.54 -12.85 -15.09
C ASN A 414 8.18 -11.65 -15.80
N GLU A 415 7.46 -10.97 -16.69
CA GLU A 415 7.97 -9.76 -17.35
C GLU A 415 8.16 -8.63 -16.34
N VAL A 416 7.20 -8.40 -15.44
CA VAL A 416 7.28 -7.32 -14.45
C VAL A 416 8.39 -7.55 -13.43
N SER A 417 8.61 -8.78 -12.96
CA SER A 417 9.73 -9.07 -12.05
C SER A 417 11.08 -8.74 -12.71
N TYR A 418 11.28 -9.11 -13.97
CA TYR A 418 12.49 -8.75 -14.71
C TYR A 418 12.59 -7.22 -14.94
N LEU A 419 11.53 -6.62 -15.50
CA LEU A 419 11.52 -5.20 -15.82
C LEU A 419 11.69 -4.33 -14.58
N SER A 420 11.14 -4.69 -13.43
CA SER A 420 11.28 -3.89 -12.21
C SER A 420 12.75 -3.79 -11.79
N ARG A 421 13.51 -4.89 -11.82
CA ARG A 421 14.96 -4.91 -11.56
C ARG A 421 15.73 -4.09 -12.60
N ARG A 422 15.42 -4.27 -13.89
CA ARG A 422 16.07 -3.57 -15.00
C ARG A 422 15.81 -2.06 -15.00
N LEU A 423 14.57 -1.66 -14.80
CA LEU A 423 14.14 -0.26 -14.76
C LEU A 423 14.69 0.47 -13.54
N HIS A 424 14.82 -0.22 -12.39
CA HIS A 424 15.53 0.33 -11.25
C HIS A 424 16.99 0.64 -11.59
N GLN A 425 17.68 -0.26 -12.30
CA GLN A 425 19.05 0.01 -12.76
C GLN A 425 19.11 1.22 -13.69
N ILE A 426 18.19 1.32 -14.66
CA ILE A 426 18.15 2.43 -15.61
C ILE A 426 17.88 3.77 -14.91
N GLN A 427 17.01 3.78 -13.91
CA GLN A 427 16.61 5.00 -13.22
C GLN A 427 17.68 5.50 -12.24
N HIS A 428 18.36 4.59 -11.53
CA HIS A 428 19.35 4.94 -10.48
C HIS A 428 20.80 4.96 -11.00
N TYR A 429 21.11 4.17 -12.02
CA TYR A 429 22.45 4.01 -12.60
C TYR A 429 22.47 4.26 -14.12
N GLY A 430 21.58 5.13 -14.59
CA GLY A 430 21.46 5.48 -16.01
C GLY A 430 22.72 6.13 -16.60
N ALA A 431 22.73 6.26 -17.93
CA ALA A 431 23.87 6.80 -18.65
C ALA A 431 24.25 8.23 -18.18
N THR A 432 25.51 8.40 -17.76
CA THR A 432 26.06 9.72 -17.47
C THR A 432 26.34 10.45 -18.78
N LYS A 433 25.80 11.66 -18.93
CA LYS A 433 25.96 12.49 -20.13
C LYS A 433 27.14 13.43 -19.93
N PHE A 434 28.08 13.41 -20.87
CA PHE A 434 29.19 14.36 -20.95
C PHE A 434 29.01 15.25 -22.18
N TYR A 435 29.31 16.54 -22.03
CA TYR A 435 29.22 17.52 -23.11
C TYR A 435 30.61 18.06 -23.43
N GLY A 436 31.08 17.82 -24.66
CA GLY A 436 32.37 18.32 -25.13
C GLY A 436 32.32 19.84 -25.39
N LEU A 437 33.44 20.51 -25.20
CA LEU A 437 33.59 21.97 -25.38
C LEU A 437 34.13 22.36 -26.76
N ASP A 438 34.24 21.41 -27.70
CA ASP A 438 34.78 21.67 -29.04
C ASP A 438 33.78 22.39 -29.95
N ASN A 439 34.30 23.21 -30.85
CA ASN A 439 33.49 24.03 -31.77
C ASN A 439 32.84 23.23 -32.91
N SER A 440 33.20 21.94 -33.09
CA SER A 440 32.56 21.05 -34.05
C SER A 440 32.72 19.58 -33.66
N ILE A 441 31.75 18.75 -34.07
CA ILE A 441 31.82 17.29 -33.92
C ILE A 441 33.09 16.75 -34.57
N SER A 442 33.42 17.20 -35.79
CA SER A 442 34.59 16.73 -36.53
C SER A 442 35.90 17.00 -35.81
N ASN A 443 36.06 18.16 -35.17
CA ASN A 443 37.26 18.46 -34.37
C ASN A 443 37.39 17.51 -33.19
N TRP A 444 36.27 17.28 -32.48
CA TRP A 444 36.24 16.37 -31.34
C TRP A 444 36.58 14.93 -31.77
N THR A 445 35.92 14.40 -32.80
CA THR A 445 36.11 13.01 -33.24
C THR A 445 37.48 12.75 -33.87
N ASN A 446 38.15 13.78 -34.40
CA ASN A 446 39.52 13.67 -34.89
C ASN A 446 40.55 13.65 -33.75
N LYS A 447 40.21 14.24 -32.59
CA LYS A 447 41.12 14.35 -31.44
C LYS A 447 40.92 13.23 -30.41
N TYR A 448 39.68 12.78 -30.23
CA TYR A 448 39.32 11.83 -29.18
C TYR A 448 38.61 10.61 -29.74
N GLY A 449 38.80 9.46 -29.09
CA GLY A 449 38.02 8.26 -29.35
C GLY A 449 36.54 8.49 -29.01
N VAL A 450 35.65 7.99 -29.88
CA VAL A 450 34.19 8.12 -29.72
C VAL A 450 33.55 6.91 -29.04
N SER A 451 34.30 5.82 -28.87
CA SER A 451 33.87 4.62 -28.14
C SER A 451 35.05 4.03 -27.38
N TRP A 452 34.77 3.54 -26.18
CA TRP A 452 35.71 2.82 -25.35
C TRP A 452 34.93 1.93 -24.38
N THR A 453 35.46 0.76 -24.05
CA THR A 453 34.89 -0.12 -23.03
C THR A 453 35.99 -0.77 -22.21
N ALA A 454 35.79 -0.83 -20.89
CA ALA A 454 36.61 -1.64 -19.99
C ALA A 454 36.16 -3.10 -19.97
N ILE A 455 34.94 -3.40 -20.45
CA ILE A 455 34.35 -4.74 -20.41
C ILE A 455 35.01 -5.63 -21.46
N ASN A 456 35.21 -6.89 -21.10
CA ASN A 456 35.78 -7.89 -21.99
C ASN A 456 34.84 -8.20 -23.17
N SER A 457 35.39 -8.58 -24.32
CA SER A 457 34.62 -9.06 -25.47
C SER A 457 33.76 -10.29 -25.18
N SER A 458 34.07 -11.06 -24.13
CA SER A 458 33.23 -12.17 -23.65
C SER A 458 31.87 -11.71 -23.10
N TYR A 459 31.73 -10.42 -22.76
CA TYR A 459 30.50 -9.80 -22.26
C TYR A 459 30.06 -8.64 -23.18
N PRO A 460 29.75 -8.90 -24.46
CA PRO A 460 29.47 -7.85 -25.45
C PRO A 460 28.21 -7.02 -25.13
N HIS A 461 27.34 -7.56 -24.28
CA HIS A 461 26.10 -6.91 -23.81
C HIS A 461 26.15 -6.55 -22.31
N GLY A 462 27.33 -6.61 -21.69
CA GLY A 462 27.51 -6.45 -20.25
C GLY A 462 27.43 -7.78 -19.49
N LEU A 463 27.40 -7.67 -18.16
CA LEU A 463 27.23 -8.82 -17.25
C LEU A 463 25.85 -9.48 -17.46
N PRO A 464 25.67 -10.75 -17.03
CA PRO A 464 24.38 -11.43 -17.04
C PRO A 464 23.27 -10.58 -16.39
N ASN A 465 22.04 -10.62 -16.92
CA ASN A 465 20.97 -9.71 -16.50
C ASN A 465 20.48 -9.91 -15.05
N ASN A 466 20.84 -11.01 -14.40
CA ASN A 466 20.61 -11.29 -12.98
C ASN A 466 21.72 -10.73 -12.07
N ILE A 467 22.85 -10.25 -12.64
CA ILE A 467 24.02 -9.77 -11.90
C ILE A 467 24.25 -8.26 -12.11
N HIS A 468 24.42 -7.57 -11.00
CA HIS A 468 24.76 -6.15 -10.95
C HIS A 468 26.14 -5.93 -10.37
N LEU A 469 26.98 -5.16 -11.08
CA LEU A 469 28.21 -4.61 -10.52
C LEU A 469 27.85 -3.40 -9.64
N GLN A 470 27.67 -3.66 -8.36
CA GLN A 470 27.23 -2.67 -7.38
C GLN A 470 28.33 -1.70 -6.99
N GLU A 471 29.58 -2.18 -6.97
CA GLU A 471 30.71 -1.37 -6.56
C GLU A 471 31.99 -1.73 -7.31
N LEU A 472 32.71 -0.71 -7.77
CA LEU A 472 34.06 -0.80 -8.30
C LEU A 472 34.86 0.40 -7.79
N ARG A 473 35.82 0.17 -6.89
CA ARG A 473 36.68 1.24 -6.35
C ARG A 473 38.08 0.74 -6.00
N TYR A 474 39.03 1.64 -5.80
CA TYR A 474 40.33 1.29 -5.25
C TYR A 474 40.24 0.86 -3.78
N ALA A 475 40.98 -0.19 -3.43
CA ALA A 475 41.24 -0.58 -2.05
C ALA A 475 42.27 0.40 -1.46
N TYR A 476 41.81 1.33 -0.62
CA TYR A 476 42.70 2.23 0.09
C TYR A 476 43.22 1.58 1.37
N ASN A 477 44.53 1.40 1.46
CA ASN A 477 45.20 1.07 2.72
C ASN A 477 46.09 2.22 3.17
N GLY A 478 45.46 3.29 3.64
CA GLY A 478 45.99 4.17 4.70
C GLY A 478 47.40 4.78 4.62
N LEU A 479 48.12 4.75 3.49
CA LEU A 479 49.41 5.42 3.15
C LEU A 479 50.50 4.51 2.53
N ASP A 480 50.24 3.23 2.22
CA ASP A 480 51.22 2.35 1.54
C ASP A 480 50.66 1.68 0.25
N TYR A 481 51.49 1.64 -0.78
CA TYR A 481 51.18 1.49 -2.22
C TYR A 481 50.69 0.12 -2.72
N ASN A 482 50.08 -0.72 -1.88
CA ASN A 482 49.45 -1.96 -2.34
C ASN A 482 47.97 -1.67 -2.67
N GLN A 483 47.67 -1.32 -3.92
CA GLN A 483 46.39 -0.76 -4.35
C GLN A 483 45.53 -1.76 -5.12
N GLY A 484 44.92 -2.75 -4.45
CA GLY A 484 43.92 -3.61 -5.10
C GLY A 484 42.65 -2.87 -5.56
N LEU A 485 41.76 -3.56 -6.26
CA LEU A 485 40.41 -3.07 -6.56
C LEU A 485 39.38 -3.83 -5.73
N ILE A 486 38.43 -3.12 -5.14
CA ILE A 486 37.23 -3.70 -4.55
C ILE A 486 36.20 -3.85 -5.66
N LEU A 487 35.72 -5.08 -5.82
CA LEU A 487 34.67 -5.48 -6.75
C LEU A 487 33.51 -6.07 -5.94
N GLN A 488 32.32 -5.47 -6.02
CA GLN A 488 31.12 -6.01 -5.38
C GLN A 488 30.07 -6.37 -6.42
N LEU A 489 29.70 -7.65 -6.44
CA LEU A 489 28.69 -8.20 -7.34
C LEU A 489 27.45 -8.60 -6.55
N GLN A 490 26.28 -8.22 -7.04
CA GLN A 490 24.99 -8.53 -6.47
C GLN A 490 24.17 -9.38 -7.44
N HIS A 491 23.57 -10.46 -6.95
CA HIS A 491 22.44 -11.09 -7.62
C HIS A 491 21.15 -10.32 -7.29
N MET A 492 20.50 -9.79 -8.31
CA MET A 492 19.39 -8.83 -8.14
C MET A 492 18.07 -9.47 -7.75
N PHE A 493 17.84 -10.73 -8.14
CA PHE A 493 16.59 -11.43 -7.90
C PHE A 493 16.60 -12.23 -6.59
N GLU A 494 15.40 -12.40 -6.04
CA GLU A 494 15.13 -13.31 -4.94
C GLU A 494 14.97 -14.76 -5.36
N VAL A 495 15.04 -15.67 -4.38
CA VAL A 495 14.80 -17.09 -4.64
C VAL A 495 13.36 -17.28 -5.10
N GLY A 496 13.18 -17.79 -6.32
CA GLY A 496 11.86 -18.06 -6.89
C GLY A 496 11.07 -16.84 -7.35
N GLU A 497 11.66 -15.64 -7.40
CA GLU A 497 10.99 -14.42 -7.87
C GLU A 497 10.65 -14.48 -9.37
N ASN A 498 11.54 -15.08 -10.14
CA ASN A 498 11.44 -15.22 -11.59
C ASN A 498 12.07 -16.56 -12.02
N PRO A 499 11.38 -17.39 -12.83
CA PRO A 499 11.85 -18.73 -13.18
C PRO A 499 13.13 -18.74 -14.04
N GLU A 500 13.40 -17.69 -14.80
CA GLU A 500 14.58 -17.57 -15.66
C GLU A 500 15.74 -16.89 -14.94
N TRP A 501 15.45 -15.82 -14.19
CA TRP A 501 16.50 -14.95 -13.63
C TRP A 501 16.83 -15.22 -12.16
N SER A 502 16.07 -16.08 -11.47
CA SER A 502 16.31 -16.46 -10.07
C SER A 502 17.11 -17.75 -9.95
N VAL A 503 18.17 -17.87 -10.74
CA VAL A 503 19.04 -19.04 -10.83
C VAL A 503 20.49 -18.67 -10.50
N ASP A 504 21.27 -19.64 -10.02
CA ASP A 504 22.69 -19.43 -9.73
C ASP A 504 23.46 -19.01 -10.99
N GLU A 505 24.23 -17.91 -10.89
CA GLU A 505 25.06 -17.42 -11.98
C GLU A 505 26.54 -17.70 -11.70
N THR A 506 27.26 -18.25 -12.68
CA THR A 506 28.70 -18.52 -12.54
C THR A 506 29.51 -17.55 -13.40
N ILE A 507 30.38 -16.78 -12.77
CA ILE A 507 31.19 -15.73 -13.40
C ILE A 507 32.67 -15.98 -13.14
N ASP A 508 33.49 -15.84 -14.19
CA ASP A 508 34.94 -15.73 -14.04
C ASP A 508 35.33 -14.26 -13.92
N LEU A 509 35.77 -13.87 -12.72
CA LEU A 509 36.20 -12.49 -12.43
C LEU A 509 37.33 -12.03 -13.36
N SER A 510 38.18 -12.95 -13.85
CA SER A 510 39.27 -12.65 -14.79
C SER A 510 38.79 -12.22 -16.18
N MET A 511 37.52 -12.52 -16.51
CA MET A 511 36.92 -12.24 -17.80
C MET A 511 35.94 -11.07 -17.79
N ILE A 512 35.69 -10.40 -16.65
CA ILE A 512 34.75 -9.27 -16.61
C ILE A 512 35.31 -8.07 -17.39
N PHE A 513 36.59 -7.76 -17.14
CA PHE A 513 37.28 -6.65 -17.79
C PHE A 513 38.18 -7.12 -18.92
N ASN A 514 38.45 -6.22 -19.86
CA ASN A 514 39.50 -6.41 -20.85
C ASN A 514 40.85 -6.49 -20.11
N PRO A 515 41.64 -7.59 -20.25
CA PRO A 515 42.91 -7.76 -19.55
C PRO A 515 43.95 -6.68 -19.90
N ALA A 516 43.82 -6.03 -21.08
CA ALA A 516 44.66 -4.90 -21.45
C ALA A 516 44.33 -3.61 -20.66
N VAL A 517 43.17 -3.56 -20.00
CA VAL A 517 42.73 -2.46 -19.14
C VAL A 517 42.88 -2.84 -17.66
N ILE A 518 42.31 -3.98 -17.25
CA ILE A 518 42.41 -4.52 -15.89
C ILE A 518 42.63 -6.04 -16.01
N SER A 519 43.85 -6.51 -15.72
CA SER A 519 44.16 -7.94 -15.63
C SER A 519 43.87 -8.44 -14.22
N ILE A 520 42.86 -9.28 -14.01
CA ILE A 520 42.55 -9.89 -12.71
C ILE A 520 43.21 -11.27 -12.63
N GLU A 521 44.26 -11.37 -11.81
CA GLU A 521 45.03 -12.61 -11.63
C GLU A 521 44.66 -13.32 -10.32
N GLN A 522 44.30 -12.54 -9.30
CA GLN A 522 43.98 -13.04 -7.96
C GLN A 522 42.77 -12.30 -7.40
N ALA A 523 41.92 -13.04 -6.69
CA ALA A 523 40.74 -12.52 -6.03
C ALA A 523 40.64 -13.11 -4.62
N THR A 524 40.58 -12.22 -3.62
CA THR A 524 40.31 -12.58 -2.23
C THR A 524 38.87 -12.20 -1.91
N GLU A 525 38.05 -13.17 -1.49
CA GLU A 525 36.69 -12.88 -1.02
C GLU A 525 36.72 -12.26 0.38
N MET A 526 35.99 -11.16 0.53
CA MET A 526 35.95 -10.33 1.73
C MET A 526 34.55 -10.29 2.35
N THR A 527 34.46 -9.76 3.57
CA THR A 527 33.19 -9.30 4.13
C THR A 527 32.60 -8.16 3.31
N LEU A 528 31.31 -7.85 3.47
CA LEU A 528 30.60 -6.82 2.70
C LEU A 528 31.30 -5.45 2.69
N THR A 529 31.92 -5.06 3.80
CA THR A 529 32.67 -3.80 3.98
C THR A 529 34.10 -3.85 3.43
N ALA A 530 34.53 -4.97 2.85
CA ALA A 530 35.90 -5.26 2.44
C ALA A 530 36.97 -5.16 3.55
N SER A 531 36.58 -5.19 4.84
CA SER A 531 37.50 -4.98 5.97
C SER A 531 38.14 -6.26 6.51
N LEU A 532 37.63 -7.44 6.14
CA LEU A 532 38.12 -8.72 6.64
C LEU A 532 38.00 -9.79 5.54
N PRO A 533 39.04 -10.62 5.30
CA PRO A 533 38.89 -11.80 4.46
C PRO A 533 37.79 -12.73 4.96
N LEU A 534 36.92 -13.20 4.08
CA LEU A 534 35.77 -14.02 4.46
C LEU A 534 36.22 -15.33 5.14
N ALA A 535 37.39 -15.84 4.78
CA ALA A 535 38.03 -16.99 5.44
C ALA A 535 38.19 -16.78 6.96
N ASN A 536 38.46 -15.55 7.38
CA ASN A 536 38.77 -15.20 8.77
C ASN A 536 37.54 -14.77 9.59
N LEU A 537 36.35 -14.68 8.98
CA LEU A 537 35.12 -14.35 9.72
C LEU A 537 34.79 -15.46 10.74
N HIS A 538 34.35 -15.16 11.95
CA HIS A 538 33.83 -16.20 12.85
C HIS A 538 32.38 -15.88 13.20
N LYS A 539 31.46 -16.80 12.89
CA LYS A 539 30.03 -16.62 13.18
C LYS A 539 29.72 -17.25 14.53
N LEU A 540 28.95 -16.54 15.35
CA LEU A 540 28.37 -17.10 16.56
C LEU A 540 27.41 -18.23 16.22
N GLN A 541 27.36 -19.25 17.08
CA GLN A 541 26.43 -20.35 16.98
C GLN A 541 25.24 -20.08 17.90
N TRP A 542 24.05 -20.14 17.33
CA TRP A 542 22.81 -19.87 18.06
C TRP A 542 21.92 -21.11 18.06
N THR A 543 21.32 -21.37 19.21
CA THR A 543 20.18 -22.27 19.33
C THR A 543 18.94 -21.41 19.23
N ILE A 544 18.15 -21.61 18.17
CA ILE A 544 16.93 -20.83 17.94
C ILE A 544 15.71 -21.72 18.00
N ALA A 545 14.59 -21.17 18.46
CA ALA A 545 13.27 -21.76 18.26
C ALA A 545 12.61 -21.06 17.07
N ASP A 546 12.01 -21.81 16.16
CA ASP A 546 11.13 -21.24 15.13
C ASP A 546 9.75 -20.88 15.71
N GLU A 547 8.88 -20.32 14.86
CA GLU A 547 7.52 -19.89 15.26
C GLU A 547 6.65 -21.05 15.76
N ASP A 548 6.95 -22.28 15.32
CA ASP A 548 6.30 -23.52 15.76
C ASP A 548 6.93 -24.11 17.04
N GLY A 549 7.95 -23.46 17.59
CA GLY A 549 8.66 -23.88 18.80
C GLY A 549 9.71 -24.98 18.57
N ASN A 550 10.02 -25.35 17.32
CA ASN A 550 11.07 -26.31 17.04
C ASN A 550 12.44 -25.68 17.27
N VAL A 551 13.23 -26.34 18.10
CA VAL A 551 14.56 -25.87 18.45
C VAL A 551 15.59 -26.44 17.48
N ARG A 552 16.37 -25.57 16.83
CA ARG A 552 17.48 -25.95 15.96
C ARG A 552 18.74 -25.15 16.27
N VAL A 553 19.89 -25.82 16.15
CA VAL A 553 21.20 -25.16 16.21
C VAL A 553 21.56 -24.69 14.80
N ILE A 554 21.69 -23.38 14.61
CA ILE A 554 22.17 -22.83 13.34
C ILE A 554 23.70 -22.82 13.35
N ASN A 555 24.28 -23.71 12.55
CA ASN A 555 25.69 -23.72 12.23
C ASN A 555 25.89 -23.59 10.71
N ARG A 556 25.86 -22.35 10.20
CA ARG A 556 26.09 -22.09 8.77
C ARG A 556 27.58 -22.21 8.45
N LYS A 557 27.96 -23.28 7.76
CA LYS A 557 29.29 -23.42 7.16
C LYS A 557 29.51 -22.30 6.15
N LYS A 558 30.72 -21.75 6.12
CA LYS A 558 31.15 -20.81 5.08
C LYS A 558 31.54 -21.61 3.85
N THR A 559 31.03 -21.20 2.70
CA THR A 559 31.53 -21.65 1.42
C THR A 559 32.48 -20.56 0.93
N LEU A 560 33.75 -20.89 0.74
CA LEU A 560 34.76 -19.97 0.20
C LEU A 560 34.92 -20.27 -1.29
N SER A 561 34.97 -19.23 -2.11
CA SER A 561 35.47 -19.38 -3.48
C SER A 561 36.96 -19.68 -3.48
N GLN A 562 37.41 -20.52 -4.42
CA GLN A 562 38.82 -20.69 -4.73
C GLN A 562 39.07 -20.21 -6.16
N GLY A 563 40.03 -19.30 -6.34
CA GLY A 563 40.35 -18.71 -7.65
C GLY A 563 39.38 -17.60 -8.07
N THR A 564 39.33 -17.34 -9.38
CA THR A 564 38.54 -16.25 -9.98
C THR A 564 37.15 -16.67 -10.45
N VAL A 565 36.87 -17.97 -10.53
CA VAL A 565 35.55 -18.49 -10.93
C VAL A 565 34.66 -18.59 -9.70
N ILE A 566 33.54 -17.88 -9.71
CA ILE A 566 32.62 -17.78 -8.58
C ILE A 566 31.20 -18.08 -9.02
N THR A 567 30.40 -18.65 -8.14
CA THR A 567 28.95 -18.77 -8.31
C THR A 567 28.24 -17.79 -7.36
N ILE A 568 27.28 -17.02 -7.87
CA ILE A 568 26.47 -16.09 -7.11
C ILE A 568 25.02 -16.58 -7.16
N SER A 569 24.48 -16.97 -6.01
CA SER A 569 23.09 -17.40 -5.90
C SER A 569 22.13 -16.23 -5.72
N PRO A 570 20.82 -16.42 -5.95
CA PRO A 570 19.81 -15.40 -5.67
C PRO A 570 19.97 -14.75 -4.30
N ARG A 571 19.80 -13.42 -4.26
CA ARG A 571 19.99 -12.52 -3.11
C ARG A 571 21.42 -12.35 -2.59
N GLN A 572 22.43 -13.02 -3.15
CA GLN A 572 23.79 -12.87 -2.65
C GLN A 572 24.43 -11.57 -3.12
N ILE A 573 25.17 -10.93 -2.22
CA ILE A 573 26.12 -9.86 -2.51
C ILE A 573 27.49 -10.37 -2.10
N ARG A 574 28.42 -10.42 -3.04
CA ARG A 574 29.77 -10.93 -2.82
C ARG A 574 30.78 -9.83 -3.12
N THR A 575 31.71 -9.65 -2.19
CA THR A 575 32.72 -8.59 -2.25
C THR A 575 34.10 -9.22 -2.36
N PHE A 576 34.90 -8.72 -3.29
CA PHE A 576 36.23 -9.22 -3.57
C PHE A 576 37.21 -8.06 -3.56
N VAL A 577 38.41 -8.30 -3.04
CA VAL A 577 39.57 -7.49 -3.39
C VAL A 577 40.34 -8.26 -4.46
N VAL A 578 40.54 -7.64 -5.61
CA VAL A 578 41.31 -8.20 -6.72
C VAL A 578 42.65 -7.50 -6.85
N ASN A 579 43.67 -8.29 -7.17
CA ASN A 579 45.06 -7.85 -7.36
C ASN A 579 45.60 -6.96 -6.23
N GLU A 580 45.65 -7.50 -5.00
CA GLU A 580 46.11 -6.81 -3.79
C GLU A 580 47.50 -6.13 -3.93
N ASP A 581 48.33 -6.55 -4.89
CA ASP A 581 49.68 -6.01 -5.17
C ASP A 581 49.74 -5.06 -6.39
N LEU A 582 48.62 -4.54 -6.89
CA LEU A 582 48.62 -3.53 -7.96
C LEU A 582 49.46 -2.32 -7.56
N LYS A 583 50.58 -2.11 -8.26
CA LYS A 583 51.42 -0.91 -8.15
C LYS A 583 51.00 0.09 -9.21
N ILE A 584 50.39 1.21 -8.79
CA ILE A 584 50.26 2.38 -9.66
C ILE A 584 51.56 3.17 -9.54
N GLU A 585 52.47 3.00 -10.48
CA GLU A 585 53.65 3.86 -10.57
C GLU A 585 53.21 5.29 -10.89
N ASN A 586 53.68 6.26 -10.11
CA ASN A 586 53.52 7.69 -10.40
C ASN A 586 54.26 8.03 -11.69
N GLY A 587 53.60 7.94 -12.83
CA GLY A 587 54.18 8.36 -14.10
C GLY A 587 53.37 7.80 -15.26
N ASP A 588 52.66 8.70 -15.95
CA ASP A 588 51.98 8.48 -17.22
C ASP A 588 51.16 7.19 -17.33
N ILE A 589 49.83 7.34 -17.34
CA ILE A 589 49.00 6.44 -18.15
C ILE A 589 49.43 6.69 -19.61
N SER A 590 50.55 6.10 -20.04
CA SER A 590 50.69 5.72 -21.43
C SER A 590 49.60 4.68 -21.62
N MET A 591 48.42 5.11 -22.06
CA MET A 591 47.61 4.21 -22.87
C MET A 591 48.58 3.71 -23.93
N THR A 592 49.01 2.46 -23.78
CA THR A 592 49.81 1.77 -24.78
C THR A 592 49.03 2.01 -26.05
N LYS A 593 49.64 2.79 -26.94
CA LYS A 593 49.10 3.20 -28.22
C LYS A 593 48.43 1.95 -28.78
N ILE A 594 47.09 1.91 -28.73
CA ILE A 594 46.34 0.87 -29.41
C ILE A 594 46.60 1.21 -30.86
N GLU A 595 47.64 0.59 -31.43
CA GLU A 595 47.87 0.59 -32.85
C GLU A 595 46.72 -0.21 -33.43
N ILE A 596 45.61 0.50 -33.65
CA ILE A 596 44.58 0.09 -34.58
C ILE A 596 45.34 -0.08 -35.89
N PHE A 597 45.51 -1.33 -36.32
CA PHE A 597 45.97 -1.65 -37.66
C PHE A 597 45.00 -0.99 -38.65
N SER A 598 45.36 0.19 -39.12
CA SER A 598 44.82 0.80 -40.32
C SER A 598 45.37 -0.01 -41.49
N THR A 599 44.63 -1.03 -41.95
CA THR A 599 44.85 -1.59 -43.27
C THR A 599 44.42 -0.56 -44.32
N ASP A 600 45.42 -0.07 -45.06
CA ASP A 600 45.24 0.75 -46.24
C ASP A 600 44.48 0.04 -47.37
N ALA A 601 43.81 0.89 -48.15
CA ALA A 601 43.38 0.75 -49.54
C ALA A 601 42.09 -0.04 -49.82
N ILE A 602 41.07 0.68 -50.30
CA ILE A 602 40.65 0.64 -51.72
C ILE A 602 39.94 1.96 -52.07
N ASN A 603 40.49 2.63 -53.09
CA ASN A 603 39.86 3.70 -53.88
C ASN A 603 38.69 3.14 -54.70
N HIS A 604 37.53 3.83 -54.74
CA HIS A 604 36.86 4.20 -56.01
C HIS A 604 35.56 5.03 -55.82
N ASN A 605 35.60 6.26 -56.35
CA ASN A 605 34.65 6.91 -57.27
C ASN A 605 33.10 6.77 -57.13
N LYS A 606 32.49 7.96 -57.15
CA LYS A 606 31.32 8.43 -57.93
C LYS A 606 29.87 8.29 -57.38
N ARG A 607 29.28 9.51 -57.28
CA ARG A 607 27.96 10.00 -57.78
C ARG A 607 26.66 9.58 -57.07
N SER A 608 25.91 10.64 -56.72
CA SER A 608 24.46 10.93 -56.87
C SER A 608 23.45 9.77 -56.77
N THR A 609 22.30 9.88 -56.11
CA THR A 609 21.19 10.82 -56.41
C THR A 609 20.09 10.67 -55.33
N LYS A 610 19.31 11.74 -55.14
CA LYS A 610 17.97 11.75 -54.50
C LYS A 610 17.02 10.69 -55.09
N MET A 611 16.11 10.15 -54.28
CA MET A 611 14.69 10.11 -54.67
C MET A 611 13.73 9.91 -53.49
N ASN A 612 12.53 10.46 -53.69
CA ASN A 612 11.45 10.70 -52.74
C ASN A 612 10.60 9.48 -52.41
N SER A 613 9.98 9.55 -51.23
CA SER A 613 8.59 9.22 -50.87
C SER A 613 7.88 8.06 -51.56
N TYR A 614 7.23 7.19 -50.76
CA TYR A 614 5.83 6.82 -51.01
C TYR A 614 5.09 6.46 -49.71
N LYS A 615 3.88 7.00 -49.62
CA LYS A 615 2.80 6.67 -48.68
C LYS A 615 2.31 5.24 -48.93
N HIS A 616 1.92 4.50 -47.89
CA HIS A 616 0.52 4.34 -47.46
C HIS A 616 0.31 3.12 -46.55
N LEU A 617 -0.47 3.39 -45.48
CA LEU A 617 -1.56 2.58 -44.92
C LEU A 617 -1.28 1.36 -44.02
N ASN A 618 -2.00 1.43 -42.90
CA ASN A 618 -2.70 0.38 -42.16
C ASN A 618 -1.97 -0.26 -40.96
N ARG A 619 -2.31 0.16 -39.74
CA ARG A 619 -3.45 -0.37 -38.98
C ARG A 619 -3.58 0.35 -37.63
N ILE A 620 -4.78 0.88 -37.42
CA ILE A 620 -5.32 1.32 -36.14
C ILE A 620 -5.63 0.08 -35.32
N PHE A 621 -5.13 0.00 -34.09
CA PHE A 621 -5.74 -0.81 -33.03
C PHE A 621 -5.62 -0.05 -31.70
N PHE A 622 -6.74 -0.11 -30.97
CA PHE A 622 -7.05 0.58 -29.72
C PHE A 622 -6.06 0.29 -28.60
N LEU A 623 -5.86 1.28 -27.73
CA LEU A 623 -5.78 1.04 -26.29
C LEU A 623 -6.66 2.06 -25.57
N ASN A 624 -7.84 1.58 -25.20
CA ASN A 624 -8.68 2.19 -24.19
C ASN A 624 -7.98 1.94 -22.85
N LEU A 625 -7.04 2.81 -22.48
CA LEU A 625 -6.47 2.85 -21.15
C LEU A 625 -7.43 3.67 -20.28
N SER A 626 -8.42 3.02 -19.66
CA SER A 626 -9.17 3.63 -18.55
C SER A 626 -8.35 3.53 -17.27
N TRP A 627 -7.21 4.23 -17.22
CA TRP A 627 -6.37 4.34 -16.04
C TRP A 627 -6.28 5.81 -15.68
N GLY A 628 -7.28 6.29 -14.95
CA GLY A 628 -7.19 7.61 -14.34
C GLY A 628 -6.36 7.47 -13.08
N SER A 629 -5.10 7.84 -13.12
CA SER A 629 -4.47 8.28 -11.88
C SER A 629 -5.20 9.53 -11.42
N LYS A 630 -5.33 9.67 -10.11
CA LYS A 630 -5.88 10.88 -9.52
C LYS A 630 -4.93 11.35 -8.45
N MET A 631 -4.68 12.64 -8.48
CA MET A 631 -3.94 13.30 -7.42
C MET A 631 -4.92 13.69 -6.33
N TYR A 632 -4.61 13.30 -5.11
CA TYR A 632 -5.45 13.50 -3.94
C TYR A 632 -4.74 14.32 -2.88
N LEU A 633 -5.53 15.04 -2.11
CA LEU A 633 -5.13 15.79 -0.95
C LEU A 633 -5.70 15.15 0.32
N PHE A 634 -4.83 14.93 1.29
CA PHE A 634 -5.20 14.69 2.67
C PHE A 634 -5.11 15.98 3.47
N ASN A 635 -6.17 16.31 4.19
CA ASN A 635 -6.17 17.39 5.16
C ASN A 635 -6.06 16.76 6.55
N LYS A 636 -4.93 16.95 7.23
CA LYS A 636 -4.76 16.49 8.61
C LYS A 636 -5.42 17.54 9.51
N ALA A 637 -6.62 17.21 10.00
CA ALA A 637 -7.36 18.03 10.96
C ALA A 637 -6.65 18.11 12.31
#